data_AF-A0A5C5PZA7-F1
#
_entry.id   AF-A0A5C5PZA7-F1
#
_cell.length_a   1.000
_cell.length_b   1.000
_cell.length_c   1.000
_cell.angle_alpha   90.00
_cell.angle_beta   90.00
_cell.angle_gamma   90.00
#
_symmetry.space_group_name_H-M   'P 1'
#
loop_
_entity.id
_entity.type
_entity.pdbx_description
1 polymer ?
#
loop_
_entity_poly.entity_id
_entity_poly.type
_entity_poly.pdbx_seq_one_letter_code
_entity_poly.pdbx_strand_id
1 'polypeptide(L)'
;MTTTSDTPPVLGRYRLLTQALARHFSDRPTLHSVVSGLLVDALQKKRDPWSSPINLDHLKIIWTVDATERVLDVARQQPLLEAVLEHIALGRPINYTFYEEEQCYLAELGEGSVLNEQTRPFLPMLSAEQAIRQVVLDWVRGYQQALVDYWNEPVEGYRSRQHWLGAFFGELIVSSANSTPGLSDEQINAVRQVIKYPVHADRIHLLGRTRPRVYFAQVQSGEAGDRVEDLLPDLLVVHSVDGAEQLLVCMPSGQIESFATLDAYGRYLGRTLSLSGPVDSRVWKRYEADGDCLQTQAMIELNTQLAAIRTLQEAGPQPFASIEKLARKLQRITDPAQVFSLEEDLMSEPLGRVFQALPDWLKNATVNDRFSYRSHMIDLGNVMRKANGRVFDEGIEDLHGYASRVLHEQMLKDQPLAPGYWPDDLLLDFTVATGPLGTAGLVETVRYTLTELALQNLIAVPSGHMTISHKHNQLIQDWWMTPAYIKTLIHKVDVGAQYPALIKRLLVDDPVEAARREVLFTGHLQVALPMLALEWMLKGQGMLTRFGYRCIAALMQNDARARTVDGESVSIFPLALLSGPRAIPDFVRAMFVIGLTDKPFGRCVLYRPLFKDVLVEYSSAQAMLDALCRAGLLRDSVLDWLSDSPRAVHAAGGLSTAHPRVDAHSFFYLRPMRNDFLHDVFREAATALVLQADRQSVSNAESRWASLKEGGWLLLNTVLPLMRGPVAVAGWLLLTVNAVQQDFTALASDEEKTKAPAIIDLLFNIALVLLHISQPATQGEPQDPTQVVLAEPALSSIAGTEAEPAPVNVRQGQVYFSDVPVGNNRSELNFAWFNNPMIHFTQVQLGWLELNRVTAPESRKPIEQGPLKGLYVIGNKWHALVRGFRLCT
;
A
#
# COMPACT_ATOMS: atom_id res chain seq x y z
N MET A 1 27.58 -11.16 36.35
CA MET A 1 26.70 -11.37 35.19
C MET A 1 26.03 -10.04 34.90
N THR A 2 26.61 -9.27 33.99
CA THR A 2 26.15 -7.95 33.58
C THR A 2 24.98 -8.11 32.63
N THR A 3 23.83 -7.59 33.05
CA THR A 3 22.63 -7.41 32.23
C THR A 3 22.96 -6.52 31.03
N THR A 4 23.00 -7.11 29.84
CA THR A 4 22.96 -6.36 28.58
C THR A 4 21.63 -5.63 28.53
N SER A 5 21.66 -4.31 28.64
CA SER A 5 20.54 -3.46 28.28
C SER A 5 20.26 -3.67 26.79
N ASP A 6 19.16 -4.35 26.47
CA ASP A 6 18.59 -4.36 25.12
C ASP A 6 18.10 -2.95 24.80
N THR A 7 19.02 -2.10 24.36
CA THR A 7 18.64 -0.87 23.66
C THR A 7 17.93 -1.32 22.38
N PRO A 8 16.65 -0.95 22.17
CA PRO A 8 15.96 -1.28 20.94
C PRO A 8 16.77 -0.77 19.74
N PRO A 9 16.78 -1.48 18.59
CA PRO A 9 17.49 -1.00 17.41
C PRO A 9 17.00 0.41 17.07
N VAL A 10 17.94 1.34 16.85
CA VAL A 10 17.63 2.68 16.36
C VAL A 10 17.20 2.53 14.90
N LEU A 11 15.89 2.40 14.69
CA LEU A 11 15.26 2.35 13.37
C LEU A 11 14.80 3.76 13.00
N GLY A 12 15.61 4.49 12.25
CA GLY A 12 15.23 5.78 11.65
C GLY A 12 14.36 5.58 10.41
N ARG A 13 13.36 6.45 10.21
CA ARG A 13 12.43 6.41 9.07
C ARG A 13 13.17 6.29 7.73
N TYR A 14 14.13 7.17 7.48
CA TYR A 14 14.85 7.18 6.21
C TYR A 14 15.75 5.96 6.04
N ARG A 15 16.44 5.51 7.10
CA ARG A 15 17.21 4.25 7.07
C ARG A 15 16.37 3.05 6.65
N LEU A 16 15.12 2.94 7.13
CA LEU A 16 14.23 1.85 6.73
C LEU A 16 13.85 1.91 5.24
N LEU A 17 13.62 3.11 4.71
CA LEU A 17 13.31 3.37 3.30
C LEU A 17 14.50 3.03 2.40
N THR A 18 15.69 3.52 2.74
CA THR A 18 16.94 3.23 2.03
C THR A 18 17.19 1.73 1.96
N GLN A 19 17.01 1.01 3.08
CA GLN A 19 17.20 -0.44 3.12
C GLN A 19 16.14 -1.20 2.30
N ALA A 20 14.88 -0.77 2.31
CA ALA A 20 13.83 -1.39 1.51
C ALA A 20 14.12 -1.26 0.00
N LEU A 21 14.55 -0.08 -0.45
CA LEU A 21 14.92 0.15 -1.85
C LEU A 21 16.19 -0.59 -2.25
N ALA A 22 17.25 -0.51 -1.46
CA ALA A 22 18.50 -1.20 -1.75
C ALA A 22 18.29 -2.72 -1.89
N ARG A 23 17.39 -3.30 -1.10
CA ARG A 23 16.99 -4.71 -1.22
C ARG A 23 16.17 -4.98 -2.48
N HIS A 24 15.18 -4.15 -2.80
CA HIS A 24 14.38 -4.34 -4.02
C HIS A 24 15.22 -4.23 -5.30
N PHE A 25 16.34 -3.49 -5.24
CA PHE A 25 17.30 -3.28 -6.33
C PHE A 25 18.63 -4.02 -6.13
N SER A 26 18.68 -5.07 -5.29
CA SER A 26 19.92 -5.82 -5.03
C SER A 26 20.47 -6.52 -6.29
N ASP A 27 19.57 -7.02 -7.13
CA ASP A 27 19.90 -7.88 -8.27
C ASP A 27 20.11 -7.08 -9.58
N ARG A 28 20.37 -5.79 -9.45
CA ARG A 28 20.62 -4.90 -10.59
C ARG A 28 21.86 -5.32 -11.40
N PRO A 29 21.94 -4.99 -12.69
CA PRO A 29 23.07 -5.37 -13.54
C PRO A 29 24.40 -4.92 -12.96
N THR A 30 25.42 -5.77 -13.04
CA THR A 30 26.79 -5.47 -12.61
C THR A 30 27.68 -5.22 -13.83
N LEU A 31 28.81 -4.54 -13.64
CA LEU A 31 29.80 -4.36 -14.72
C LEU A 31 30.21 -5.71 -15.32
N HIS A 32 30.44 -6.69 -14.45
CA HIS A 32 30.84 -8.04 -14.85
C HIS A 32 29.77 -8.75 -15.68
N SER A 33 28.50 -8.75 -15.23
CA SER A 33 27.41 -9.43 -15.95
C SER A 33 27.14 -8.80 -17.32
N VAL A 34 27.20 -7.47 -17.43
CA VAL A 34 26.98 -6.76 -18.70
C VAL A 34 28.12 -7.00 -19.67
N VAL A 35 29.37 -6.82 -19.25
CA VAL A 35 30.55 -7.02 -20.13
C VAL A 35 30.65 -8.48 -20.57
N SER A 36 30.35 -9.43 -19.68
CA SER A 36 30.26 -10.85 -20.00
C SER A 36 29.24 -11.12 -21.12
N GLY A 37 28.00 -10.62 -20.98
CA GLY A 37 26.96 -10.78 -22.00
C GLY A 37 27.34 -10.18 -23.36
N LEU A 38 27.88 -8.95 -23.36
CA LEU A 38 28.35 -8.29 -24.58
C LEU A 38 29.48 -9.06 -25.26
N LEU A 39 30.40 -9.62 -24.48
CA LEU A 39 31.54 -10.38 -24.97
C LEU A 39 31.10 -11.72 -25.57
N VAL A 40 30.20 -12.45 -24.91
CA VAL A 40 29.59 -13.68 -25.47
C VAL A 40 28.92 -13.36 -26.80
N ASP A 41 28.09 -12.31 -26.85
CA ASP A 41 27.39 -11.89 -28.06
C ASP A 41 28.34 -11.47 -29.19
N ALA A 42 29.45 -10.80 -28.87
CA ALA A 42 30.44 -10.37 -29.84
C ALA A 42 31.25 -11.57 -30.39
N LEU A 43 31.65 -12.51 -29.53
CA LEU A 43 32.39 -13.70 -29.93
C LEU A 43 31.51 -14.68 -30.71
N GLN A 44 30.25 -14.89 -30.30
CA GLN A 44 29.34 -15.81 -30.97
C GLN A 44 29.07 -15.38 -32.42
N LYS A 45 29.02 -14.07 -32.71
CA LYS A 45 28.90 -13.52 -34.08
C LYS A 45 30.10 -13.81 -34.96
N LYS A 46 31.25 -14.19 -34.38
CA LYS A 46 32.47 -14.56 -35.10
C LYS A 46 32.59 -16.07 -35.29
N ARG A 47 31.64 -16.87 -34.78
CA ARG A 47 31.60 -18.33 -34.89
C ARG A 47 30.45 -18.80 -35.78
N ASP A 48 30.49 -20.08 -36.16
CA ASP A 48 29.39 -20.71 -36.88
C ASP A 48 28.13 -20.76 -36.00
N PRO A 49 26.92 -20.51 -36.56
CA PRO A 49 25.66 -20.49 -35.80
C PRO A 49 25.35 -21.77 -35.02
N TRP A 50 25.94 -22.91 -35.44
CA TRP A 50 25.75 -24.23 -34.84
C TRP A 50 26.80 -24.58 -33.78
N SER A 51 27.69 -23.64 -33.43
CA SER A 51 28.73 -23.83 -32.42
C SER A 51 28.13 -23.96 -31.01
N SER A 52 28.77 -24.75 -30.15
CA SER A 52 28.43 -24.85 -28.73
C SER A 52 28.47 -23.48 -28.03
N PRO A 53 27.66 -23.29 -26.96
CA PRO A 53 27.68 -22.07 -26.15
C PRO A 53 29.10 -21.76 -25.63
N ILE A 54 29.44 -20.48 -25.57
CA ILE A 54 30.74 -20.03 -25.09
C ILE A 54 30.73 -20.03 -23.56
N ASN A 55 31.69 -20.71 -22.94
CA ASN A 55 31.99 -20.55 -21.52
C ASN A 55 33.17 -19.56 -21.35
N LEU A 56 32.88 -18.34 -20.92
CA LEU A 56 33.90 -17.30 -20.77
C LEU A 56 34.94 -17.62 -19.70
N ASP A 57 34.59 -18.39 -18.67
CA ASP A 57 35.51 -18.73 -17.57
C ASP A 57 36.67 -19.62 -18.04
N HIS A 58 36.48 -20.31 -19.17
CA HIS A 58 37.50 -21.15 -19.79
C HIS A 58 38.33 -20.40 -20.83
N LEU A 59 37.94 -19.20 -21.26
CA LEU A 59 38.64 -18.48 -22.32
C LEU A 59 39.82 -17.67 -21.76
N LYS A 60 41.01 -17.96 -22.25
CA LYS A 60 42.26 -17.30 -21.84
C LYS A 60 43.05 -16.81 -23.04
N ILE A 61 43.60 -15.62 -22.94
CA ILE A 61 44.60 -15.08 -23.86
C ILE A 61 45.95 -15.66 -23.45
N ILE A 62 46.64 -16.27 -24.41
CA ILE A 62 47.91 -16.97 -24.19
C ILE A 62 49.01 -16.22 -24.93
N TRP A 63 50.11 -15.94 -24.25
CA TRP A 63 51.35 -15.45 -24.87
C TRP A 63 52.45 -16.47 -24.69
N THR A 64 53.10 -16.86 -25.78
CA THR A 64 54.29 -17.73 -25.76
C THR A 64 55.59 -16.92 -25.81
N VAL A 65 55.50 -15.60 -26.00
CA VAL A 65 56.63 -14.67 -26.00
C VAL A 65 56.41 -13.50 -25.02
N ASP A 66 57.48 -12.86 -24.58
CA ASP A 66 57.44 -11.62 -23.82
C ASP A 66 57.21 -10.39 -24.72
N ALA A 67 57.15 -9.20 -24.12
CA ALA A 67 56.95 -7.94 -24.85
C ALA A 67 58.11 -7.55 -25.79
N THR A 68 59.24 -8.27 -25.74
CA THR A 68 60.39 -8.15 -26.64
C THR A 68 60.49 -9.32 -27.63
N GLU A 69 59.41 -10.08 -27.78
CA GLU A 69 59.29 -11.27 -28.65
C GLU A 69 60.24 -12.42 -28.29
N ARG A 70 60.73 -12.47 -27.04
CA ARG A 70 61.52 -13.60 -26.55
C ARG A 70 60.61 -14.71 -26.06
N VAL A 71 60.87 -15.94 -26.49
CA VAL A 71 60.12 -17.13 -26.08
C VAL A 71 60.14 -17.28 -24.56
N LEU A 72 58.97 -17.52 -23.98
CA LEU A 72 58.77 -17.77 -22.56
C LEU A 72 58.87 -19.27 -22.28
N ASP A 73 59.55 -19.64 -21.19
CA ASP A 73 59.58 -21.03 -20.70
C ASP A 73 58.19 -21.50 -20.25
N VAL A 74 57.36 -20.58 -19.76
CA VAL A 74 55.98 -20.81 -19.36
C VAL A 74 55.11 -19.75 -20.02
N ALA A 75 54.17 -20.20 -20.86
CA ALA A 75 53.24 -19.32 -21.53
C ALA A 75 52.46 -18.49 -20.51
N ARG A 76 52.46 -17.16 -20.70
CA ARG A 76 51.65 -16.25 -19.88
C ARG A 76 50.19 -16.43 -20.27
N GLN A 77 49.31 -16.47 -19.28
CA GLN A 77 47.87 -16.61 -19.48
C GLN A 77 47.14 -15.46 -18.79
N GLN A 78 46.07 -14.97 -19.41
CA GLN A 78 45.15 -14.03 -18.79
C GLN A 78 43.71 -14.41 -19.14
N PRO A 79 42.77 -14.47 -18.16
CA PRO A 79 41.36 -14.65 -18.46
C PRO A 79 40.85 -13.57 -19.41
N LEU A 80 40.11 -13.96 -20.45
CA LEU A 80 39.66 -13.02 -21.48
C LEU A 80 38.77 -11.92 -20.88
N LEU A 81 37.81 -12.29 -20.04
CA LEU A 81 36.88 -11.34 -19.43
C LEU A 81 37.61 -10.30 -18.55
N GLU A 82 38.59 -10.74 -17.77
CA GLU A 82 39.42 -9.85 -16.95
C GLU A 82 40.21 -8.86 -17.82
N ALA A 83 40.80 -9.34 -18.93
CA ALA A 83 41.51 -8.47 -19.87
C ALA A 83 40.59 -7.39 -20.49
N VAL A 84 39.36 -7.76 -20.89
CA VAL A 84 38.38 -6.78 -21.40
C VAL A 84 38.00 -5.76 -20.32
N LEU A 85 37.77 -6.20 -19.09
CA LEU A 85 37.47 -5.31 -17.96
C LEU A 85 38.64 -4.35 -17.65
N GLU A 86 39.88 -4.80 -17.75
CA GLU A 86 41.06 -3.95 -17.63
C GLU A 86 41.13 -2.90 -18.75
N HIS A 87 40.84 -3.27 -20.00
CA HIS A 87 40.78 -2.31 -21.11
C HIS A 87 39.74 -1.22 -20.87
N ILE A 88 38.56 -1.59 -20.34
CA ILE A 88 37.49 -0.65 -20.00
C ILE A 88 37.90 0.26 -18.82
N ALA A 89 38.38 -0.32 -17.72
CA ALA A 89 38.63 0.43 -16.48
C ALA A 89 39.91 1.27 -16.52
N LEU A 90 40.97 0.77 -17.17
CA LEU A 90 42.30 1.37 -17.20
C LEU A 90 42.62 2.08 -18.52
N GLY A 91 41.81 1.89 -19.57
CA GLY A 91 42.10 2.46 -20.90
C GLY A 91 43.37 1.91 -21.53
N ARG A 92 43.75 0.67 -21.21
CA ARG A 92 44.94 0.02 -21.80
C ARG A 92 44.75 -0.14 -23.32
N PRO A 93 45.78 0.06 -24.14
CA PRO A 93 45.68 -0.16 -25.58
C PRO A 93 45.45 -1.64 -25.88
N ILE A 94 44.56 -1.92 -26.83
CA ILE A 94 44.31 -3.27 -27.36
C ILE A 94 45.33 -3.50 -28.49
N ASN A 95 46.25 -4.46 -28.33
CA ASN A 95 47.37 -4.69 -29.25
C ASN A 95 47.74 -6.18 -29.40
N TYR A 96 46.76 -7.07 -29.31
CA TYR A 96 47.02 -8.50 -29.34
C TYR A 96 47.49 -9.00 -30.71
N THR A 97 47.04 -8.37 -31.81
CA THR A 97 47.48 -8.66 -33.18
C THR A 97 48.84 -8.09 -33.54
N PHE A 98 49.58 -7.51 -32.57
CA PHE A 98 50.99 -7.19 -32.75
C PHE A 98 51.84 -8.46 -32.88
N TYR A 99 51.44 -9.54 -32.20
CA TYR A 99 52.13 -10.82 -32.21
C TYR A 99 51.60 -11.73 -33.34
N GLU A 100 52.43 -12.69 -33.77
CA GLU A 100 52.01 -13.73 -34.72
C GLU A 100 50.96 -14.68 -34.09
N GLU A 101 50.19 -15.41 -34.91
CA GLU A 101 49.09 -16.27 -34.41
C GLU A 101 49.56 -17.39 -33.46
N GLU A 102 50.82 -17.82 -33.58
CA GLU A 102 51.45 -18.82 -32.71
C GLU A 102 52.00 -18.20 -31.42
N GLN A 103 52.22 -16.88 -31.43
CA GLN A 103 52.79 -16.10 -30.34
C GLN A 103 51.72 -15.57 -29.38
N CYS A 104 50.55 -15.20 -29.88
CA CYS A 104 49.40 -14.73 -29.11
C CYS A 104 48.09 -15.26 -29.69
N TYR A 105 47.38 -16.09 -28.92
CA TYR A 105 46.10 -16.65 -29.36
C TYR A 105 45.11 -16.81 -28.20
N LEU A 106 43.84 -16.90 -28.57
CA LEU A 106 42.76 -17.19 -27.64
C LEU A 106 42.58 -18.71 -27.54
N ALA A 107 42.62 -19.27 -26.34
CA ALA A 107 42.43 -20.70 -26.09
C ALA A 107 41.26 -20.95 -25.13
N GLU A 108 40.63 -22.11 -25.27
CA GLU A 108 39.64 -22.63 -24.33
C GLU A 108 40.29 -23.68 -23.42
N LEU A 109 40.39 -23.38 -22.14
CA LEU A 109 41.08 -24.16 -21.12
C LEU A 109 40.14 -24.33 -19.92
N GLY A 110 39.50 -25.50 -19.84
CA GLY A 110 38.63 -25.85 -18.71
C GLY A 110 39.39 -26.08 -17.41
N GLU A 111 38.67 -26.17 -16.29
CA GLU A 111 39.26 -26.44 -14.97
C GLU A 111 40.17 -27.68 -14.99
N GLY A 112 41.41 -27.53 -14.50
CA GLY A 112 42.41 -28.60 -14.46
C GLY A 112 43.12 -28.91 -15.80
N SER A 113 42.76 -28.23 -16.90
CA SER A 113 43.43 -28.40 -18.20
C SER A 113 44.80 -27.71 -18.21
N VAL A 114 45.82 -28.38 -18.74
CA VAL A 114 47.17 -27.84 -18.89
C VAL A 114 47.44 -27.51 -20.35
N LEU A 115 48.06 -26.36 -20.59
CA LEU A 115 48.47 -25.92 -21.91
C LEU A 115 49.48 -26.91 -22.50
N ASN A 116 49.22 -27.40 -23.70
CA ASN A 116 50.07 -28.38 -24.39
C ASN A 116 50.12 -28.10 -25.89
N GLU A 117 50.98 -28.81 -26.62
CA GLU A 117 51.15 -28.67 -28.08
C GLU A 117 49.87 -28.98 -28.90
N GLN A 118 48.85 -29.59 -28.28
CA GLN A 118 47.59 -29.94 -28.91
C GLN A 118 46.50 -28.87 -28.67
N THR A 119 46.77 -27.88 -27.82
CA THR A 119 45.84 -26.79 -27.51
C THR A 119 45.70 -25.91 -28.74
N ARG A 120 44.57 -26.03 -29.44
CA ARG A 120 44.29 -25.22 -30.63
C ARG A 120 43.70 -23.86 -30.23
N PRO A 121 43.93 -22.83 -31.04
CA PRO A 121 43.21 -21.57 -30.91
C PRO A 121 41.70 -21.81 -30.96
N PHE A 122 40.99 -21.29 -29.98
CA PHE A 122 39.52 -21.28 -29.95
C PHE A 122 38.98 -20.46 -31.13
N LEU A 123 39.64 -19.35 -31.45
CA LEU A 123 39.27 -18.42 -32.51
C LEU A 123 40.51 -17.58 -32.91
N PRO A 124 40.69 -17.18 -34.19
CA PRO A 124 41.83 -16.38 -34.61
C PRO A 124 41.95 -15.07 -33.80
N MET A 125 43.15 -14.73 -33.33
CA MET A 125 43.30 -13.60 -32.40
C MET A 125 42.81 -12.27 -32.99
N LEU A 126 42.90 -12.09 -34.31
CA LEU A 126 42.30 -10.95 -35.01
C LEU A 126 40.78 -10.82 -34.77
N SER A 127 40.04 -11.93 -34.85
CA SER A 127 38.59 -11.92 -34.67
C SER A 127 38.20 -11.76 -33.19
N ALA A 128 39.01 -12.31 -32.27
CA ALA A 128 38.86 -12.06 -30.83
C ALA A 128 39.12 -10.59 -30.51
N GLU A 129 40.19 -9.99 -31.03
CA GLU A 129 40.52 -8.58 -30.85
C GLU A 129 39.42 -7.66 -31.38
N GLN A 130 38.84 -7.96 -32.55
CA GLN A 130 37.69 -7.22 -33.08
C GLN A 130 36.49 -7.28 -32.14
N ALA A 131 36.21 -8.43 -31.53
CA ALA A 131 35.15 -8.57 -30.53
C ALA A 131 35.45 -7.74 -29.27
N ILE A 132 36.69 -7.77 -28.76
CA ILE A 132 37.12 -6.96 -27.61
C ILE A 132 36.95 -5.46 -27.90
N ARG A 133 37.43 -4.98 -29.05
CA ARG A 133 37.29 -3.59 -29.46
C ARG A 133 35.83 -3.15 -29.54
N GLN A 134 34.96 -4.03 -30.05
CA GLN A 134 33.53 -3.76 -30.08
C GLN A 134 32.95 -3.62 -28.66
N VAL A 135 33.27 -4.54 -27.75
CA VAL A 135 32.78 -4.48 -26.36
C VAL A 135 33.28 -3.21 -25.66
N VAL A 136 34.55 -2.84 -25.83
CA VAL A 136 35.13 -1.61 -25.25
C VAL A 136 34.48 -0.34 -25.80
N LEU A 137 33.96 -0.36 -27.02
CA LEU A 137 33.19 0.75 -27.59
C LEU A 137 31.74 0.78 -27.13
N ASP A 138 31.12 -0.40 -26.96
CA ASP A 138 29.67 -0.53 -26.73
C ASP A 138 29.29 -0.67 -25.24
N TRP A 139 30.23 -0.87 -24.31
CA TRP A 139 29.90 -1.24 -22.91
C TRP A 139 29.00 -0.25 -22.17
N VAL A 140 29.19 1.07 -22.37
CA VAL A 140 28.35 2.10 -21.73
C VAL A 140 26.90 1.96 -22.19
N ARG A 141 26.68 1.85 -23.52
CA ARG A 141 25.36 1.65 -24.11
C ARG A 141 24.76 0.31 -23.69
N GLY A 142 25.56 -0.75 -23.68
CA GLY A 142 25.12 -2.07 -23.23
C GLY A 142 24.70 -2.07 -21.75
N TYR A 143 25.40 -1.31 -20.91
CA TYR A 143 25.04 -1.16 -19.50
C TYR A 143 23.77 -0.33 -19.32
N GLN A 144 23.63 0.79 -20.06
CA GLN A 144 22.39 1.57 -20.09
C GLN A 144 21.19 0.70 -20.52
N GLN A 145 21.36 -0.13 -21.56
CA GLN A 145 20.31 -1.04 -22.01
C GLN A 145 19.98 -2.10 -20.97
N ALA A 146 20.98 -2.74 -20.37
CA ALA A 146 20.76 -3.74 -19.32
C ALA A 146 20.01 -3.14 -18.11
N LEU A 147 20.31 -1.89 -17.74
CA LEU A 147 19.60 -1.19 -16.68
C LEU A 147 18.15 -0.88 -17.08
N VAL A 148 17.92 -0.42 -18.31
CA VAL A 148 16.57 -0.21 -18.86
C VAL A 148 15.74 -1.49 -18.84
N ASP A 149 16.32 -2.61 -19.26
CA ASP A 149 15.65 -3.91 -19.28
C ASP A 149 15.29 -4.34 -17.84
N TYR A 150 16.24 -4.21 -16.92
CA TYR A 150 16.05 -4.51 -15.50
C TYR A 150 14.91 -3.69 -14.85
N TRP A 151 14.80 -2.39 -15.18
CA TRP A 151 13.72 -1.53 -14.68
C TRP A 151 12.35 -1.89 -15.27
N ASN A 152 12.31 -2.54 -16.44
CA ASN A 152 11.11 -2.97 -17.14
C ASN A 152 10.66 -4.39 -16.78
N GLU A 153 11.52 -5.20 -16.17
CA GLU A 153 11.16 -6.53 -15.68
C GLU A 153 10.00 -6.46 -14.64
N PRO A 154 9.04 -7.40 -14.72
CA PRO A 154 7.93 -7.47 -13.78
C PRO A 154 8.41 -7.90 -12.39
N VAL A 155 7.73 -7.39 -11.37
CA VAL A 155 7.90 -7.83 -9.98
C VAL A 155 6.55 -8.25 -9.41
N GLU A 156 6.54 -9.01 -8.33
CA GLU A 156 5.30 -9.53 -7.75
C GLU A 156 4.28 -8.40 -7.49
N GLY A 157 3.10 -8.49 -8.10
CA GLY A 157 2.03 -7.49 -7.97
C GLY A 157 2.13 -6.27 -8.89
N TYR A 158 3.24 -6.07 -9.62
CA TYR A 158 3.46 -4.89 -10.47
C TYR A 158 3.95 -5.27 -11.85
N ARG A 159 3.47 -4.53 -12.87
CA ARG A 159 3.89 -4.74 -14.26
C ARG A 159 5.40 -4.59 -14.48
N SER A 160 6.06 -3.74 -13.70
CA SER A 160 7.51 -3.48 -13.79
C SER A 160 8.06 -2.87 -12.51
N ARG A 161 9.38 -2.93 -12.29
CA ARG A 161 10.05 -2.25 -11.17
C ARG A 161 9.80 -0.74 -11.15
N GLN A 162 9.75 -0.08 -12.30
CA GLN A 162 9.38 1.34 -12.37
C GLN A 162 7.95 1.64 -11.86
N HIS A 163 6.99 0.72 -12.08
CA HIS A 163 5.62 0.88 -11.60
C HIS A 163 5.56 0.69 -10.09
N TRP A 164 6.31 -0.29 -9.57
CA TRP A 164 6.48 -0.48 -8.14
C TRP A 164 7.11 0.76 -7.48
N LEU A 165 8.17 1.33 -8.07
CA LEU A 165 8.85 2.49 -7.51
C LEU A 165 7.97 3.75 -7.52
N GLY A 166 7.20 3.98 -8.58
CA GLY A 166 6.22 5.08 -8.62
C GLY A 166 5.15 4.94 -7.53
N ALA A 167 4.59 3.73 -7.35
CA ALA A 167 3.64 3.47 -6.27
C ALA A 167 4.28 3.69 -4.89
N PHE A 168 5.51 3.23 -4.70
CA PHE A 168 6.29 3.45 -3.49
C PHE A 168 6.45 4.94 -3.16
N PHE A 169 6.87 5.77 -4.13
CA PHE A 169 6.97 7.22 -3.95
C PHE A 169 5.62 7.84 -3.62
N GLY A 170 4.55 7.47 -4.33
CA GLY A 170 3.21 7.99 -4.07
C GLY A 170 2.74 7.72 -2.65
N GLU A 171 3.01 6.53 -2.13
CA GLU A 171 2.64 6.19 -0.75
C GLU A 171 3.50 6.92 0.29
N LEU A 172 4.79 7.16 0.02
CA LEU A 172 5.62 8.02 0.88
C LEU A 172 5.10 9.45 0.92
N ILE A 173 4.74 10.00 -0.24
CA ILE A 173 4.18 11.35 -0.35
C ILE A 173 2.84 11.43 0.39
N VAL A 174 1.94 10.45 0.25
CA VAL A 174 0.68 10.44 1.03
C VAL A 174 0.95 10.34 2.52
N SER A 175 1.88 9.47 2.94
CA SER A 175 2.25 9.34 4.35
C SER A 175 2.77 10.66 4.91
N SER A 176 3.66 11.35 4.19
CA SER A 176 4.22 12.63 4.60
C SER A 176 3.23 13.78 4.54
N ALA A 177 2.38 13.85 3.52
CA ALA A 177 1.28 14.82 3.48
C ALA A 177 0.43 14.74 4.74
N ASN A 178 0.37 13.55 5.32
CA ASN A 178 -0.37 13.34 6.53
C ASN A 178 0.41 13.70 7.81
N SER A 179 1.69 13.39 7.90
CA SER A 179 2.48 13.63 9.12
C SER A 179 3.17 15.00 9.18
N THR A 180 3.35 15.70 8.05
CA THR A 180 4.12 16.95 7.99
C THR A 180 3.36 18.08 8.67
N PRO A 181 3.91 18.68 9.75
CA PRO A 181 3.26 19.81 10.41
C PRO A 181 3.23 21.04 9.50
N GLY A 182 2.12 21.77 9.52
CA GLY A 182 1.98 23.05 8.82
C GLY A 182 1.34 23.00 7.42
N LEU A 183 1.01 21.81 6.90
CA LEU A 183 0.19 21.70 5.68
C LEU A 183 -1.30 21.91 5.99
N SER A 184 -2.02 22.67 5.14
CA SER A 184 -3.47 22.85 5.26
C SER A 184 -4.27 21.66 4.73
N ASP A 185 -5.54 21.52 5.12
CA ASP A 185 -6.41 20.45 4.62
C ASP A 185 -6.58 20.50 3.08
N GLU A 186 -6.59 21.70 2.49
CA GLU A 186 -6.63 21.90 1.04
C GLU A 186 -5.35 21.40 0.36
N GLN A 187 -4.18 21.68 0.95
CA GLN A 187 -2.90 21.23 0.43
C GLN A 187 -2.78 19.71 0.49
N ILE A 188 -3.16 19.11 1.62
CA ILE A 188 -3.20 17.66 1.81
C ILE A 188 -4.15 17.02 0.81
N ASN A 189 -5.34 17.59 0.62
CA ASN A 189 -6.31 17.11 -0.34
C ASN A 189 -5.80 17.22 -1.79
N ALA A 190 -5.10 18.30 -2.16
CA ALA A 190 -4.50 18.45 -3.48
C ALA A 190 -3.47 17.34 -3.77
N VAL A 191 -2.58 17.03 -2.82
CA VAL A 191 -1.62 15.93 -2.93
C VAL A 191 -2.37 14.59 -3.06
N ARG A 192 -3.33 14.31 -2.17
CA ARG A 192 -4.12 13.07 -2.22
C ARG A 192 -4.84 12.88 -3.55
N GLN A 193 -5.39 13.94 -4.13
CA GLN A 193 -6.06 13.88 -5.43
C GLN A 193 -5.09 13.50 -6.55
N VAL A 194 -3.86 14.03 -6.52
CA VAL A 194 -2.81 13.66 -7.48
C VAL A 194 -2.41 12.19 -7.33
N ILE A 195 -2.16 11.73 -6.09
CA ILE A 195 -1.73 10.34 -5.85
C ILE A 195 -2.84 9.33 -6.13
N LYS A 196 -4.10 9.68 -5.80
CA LYS A 196 -5.27 8.82 -6.09
C LYS A 196 -5.56 8.70 -7.59
N TYR A 197 -5.31 9.76 -8.35
CA TYR A 197 -5.53 9.81 -9.79
C TYR A 197 -4.25 10.24 -10.51
N PRO A 198 -3.21 9.38 -10.51
CA PRO A 198 -1.88 9.75 -10.99
C PRO A 198 -1.85 9.93 -12.52
N VAL A 199 -2.79 9.31 -13.23
CA VAL A 199 -3.00 9.47 -14.68
C VAL A 199 -3.67 10.81 -14.99
N HIS A 200 -3.04 11.62 -15.83
CA HIS A 200 -3.55 12.95 -16.20
C HIS A 200 -4.97 12.95 -16.77
N ALA A 201 -5.29 12.00 -17.67
CA ALA A 201 -6.62 11.88 -18.27
C ALA A 201 -7.72 11.59 -17.23
N ASP A 202 -7.46 10.68 -16.29
CA ASP A 202 -8.41 10.34 -15.21
C ASP A 202 -8.64 11.55 -14.30
N ARG A 203 -7.56 12.29 -14.00
CA ARG A 203 -7.60 13.51 -13.20
C ARG A 203 -8.46 14.59 -13.86
N ILE A 204 -8.39 14.76 -15.19
CA ILE A 204 -9.30 15.64 -15.95
C ILE A 204 -10.74 15.15 -15.85
N HIS A 205 -10.96 13.86 -16.11
CA HIS A 205 -12.30 13.27 -16.17
C HIS A 205 -13.03 13.34 -14.83
N LEU A 206 -12.33 13.07 -13.73
CA LEU A 206 -12.93 12.91 -12.40
C LEU A 206 -12.96 14.20 -11.58
N LEU A 207 -12.00 15.13 -11.78
CA LEU A 207 -11.88 16.36 -10.97
C LEU A 207 -12.17 17.65 -11.75
N GLY A 208 -12.23 17.59 -13.09
CA GLY A 208 -12.62 18.73 -13.92
C GLY A 208 -11.64 19.91 -13.88
N ARG A 209 -12.18 21.12 -13.74
CA ARG A 209 -11.43 22.39 -13.86
C ARG A 209 -10.66 22.79 -12.59
N THR A 210 -11.09 22.33 -11.43
CA THR A 210 -10.46 22.61 -10.12
C THR A 210 -9.37 21.59 -9.76
N ARG A 211 -8.99 20.73 -10.71
CA ARG A 211 -7.99 19.69 -10.50
C ARG A 211 -6.61 20.29 -10.18
N PRO A 212 -5.82 19.67 -9.30
CA PRO A 212 -4.40 19.95 -9.20
C PRO A 212 -3.71 19.57 -10.52
N ARG A 213 -2.84 20.47 -11.01
CA ARG A 213 -1.94 20.21 -12.14
C ARG A 213 -0.60 19.74 -11.64
N VAL A 214 0.06 18.90 -12.41
CA VAL A 214 1.33 18.28 -12.01
C VAL A 214 2.35 18.54 -13.09
N TYR A 215 3.47 19.15 -12.71
CA TYR A 215 4.58 19.43 -13.61
C TYR A 215 5.88 18.80 -13.12
N PHE A 216 6.81 18.59 -14.06
CA PHE A 216 8.22 18.33 -13.78
C PHE A 216 9.07 19.49 -14.27
N ALA A 217 10.10 19.85 -13.49
CA ALA A 217 11.04 20.89 -13.86
C ALA A 217 12.20 20.32 -14.69
N GLN A 218 12.62 21.06 -15.70
CA GLN A 218 13.89 20.84 -16.39
C GLN A 218 14.75 22.10 -16.26
N VAL A 219 15.93 21.98 -15.68
CA VAL A 219 16.88 23.08 -15.50
C VAL A 219 17.87 23.08 -16.66
N GLN A 220 18.04 24.22 -17.30
CA GLN A 220 19.03 24.42 -18.34
C GLN A 220 20.21 25.23 -17.78
N SER A 221 21.41 24.66 -17.88
CA SER A 221 22.67 25.23 -17.43
C SER A 221 23.65 25.33 -18.61
N GLY A 222 24.45 26.41 -18.67
CA GLY A 222 25.51 26.60 -19.69
C GLY A 222 25.20 27.63 -20.79
N GLU A 223 26.24 28.03 -21.54
CA GLU A 223 26.14 28.97 -22.67
C GLU A 223 25.64 28.28 -23.95
N ALA A 224 25.32 29.07 -24.98
CA ALA A 224 24.80 28.57 -26.25
C ALA A 224 25.86 27.73 -27.01
N GLY A 225 25.89 26.43 -26.74
CA GLY A 225 26.78 25.45 -27.36
C GLY A 225 27.05 24.24 -26.46
N ASP A 226 27.06 24.46 -25.14
CA ASP A 226 27.39 23.47 -24.11
C ASP A 226 26.28 23.40 -23.04
N ARG A 227 25.03 23.23 -23.52
CA ARG A 227 23.84 23.25 -22.68
C ARG A 227 23.58 21.90 -22.06
N VAL A 228 23.62 21.84 -20.73
CA VAL A 228 23.16 20.70 -19.93
C VAL A 228 21.70 20.92 -19.56
N GLU A 229 20.86 19.92 -19.83
CA GLU A 229 19.43 19.95 -19.49
C GLU A 229 19.11 18.84 -18.46
N ASP A 230 18.94 19.23 -17.20
CA ASP A 230 18.70 18.30 -16.08
C ASP A 230 17.21 18.25 -15.73
N LEU A 231 16.63 17.06 -15.73
CA LEU A 231 15.26 16.84 -15.25
C LEU A 231 15.27 16.64 -13.74
N LEU A 232 14.39 17.34 -13.03
CA LEU A 232 14.19 17.17 -11.60
C LEU A 232 13.06 16.16 -11.36
N PRO A 233 13.23 15.21 -10.42
CA PRO A 233 12.24 14.17 -10.15
C PRO A 233 11.07 14.68 -9.30
N ASP A 234 11.10 15.92 -8.82
CA ASP A 234 10.08 16.46 -7.92
C ASP A 234 8.73 16.67 -8.64
N LEU A 235 7.65 16.22 -8.00
CA LEU A 235 6.28 16.52 -8.46
C LEU A 235 5.91 17.94 -8.06
N LEU A 236 5.73 18.81 -9.05
CA LEU A 236 5.27 20.18 -8.85
C LEU A 236 3.74 20.22 -8.94
N VAL A 237 3.07 20.08 -7.80
CA VAL A 237 1.61 20.09 -7.69
C VAL A 237 1.13 21.53 -7.55
N VAL A 238 0.55 22.06 -8.63
CA VAL A 238 -0.07 23.38 -8.66
C VAL A 238 -1.56 23.24 -8.41
N HIS A 239 -2.07 23.89 -7.38
CA HIS A 239 -3.49 23.91 -7.03
C HIS A 239 -3.96 25.33 -6.70
N SER A 240 -5.27 25.55 -6.74
CA SER A 240 -5.86 26.86 -6.41
C SER A 240 -6.46 26.85 -5.01
N VAL A 241 -6.15 27.88 -4.22
CA VAL A 241 -6.76 28.20 -2.93
C VAL A 241 -7.30 29.62 -3.02
N ASP A 242 -8.60 29.81 -2.79
CA ASP A 242 -9.28 31.11 -2.86
C ASP A 242 -9.00 31.93 -4.16
N GLY A 243 -8.79 31.22 -5.28
CA GLY A 243 -8.50 31.83 -6.58
C GLY A 243 -7.03 32.18 -6.83
N ALA A 244 -6.14 31.98 -5.85
CA ALA A 244 -4.69 32.10 -6.02
C ALA A 244 -4.06 30.72 -6.29
N GLU A 245 -3.10 30.64 -7.21
CA GLU A 245 -2.33 29.40 -7.44
C GLU A 245 -1.20 29.29 -6.41
N GLN A 246 -1.14 28.14 -5.74
CA GLN A 246 -0.04 27.74 -4.87
C GLN A 246 0.67 26.51 -5.45
N LEU A 247 1.90 26.28 -4.98
CA LEU A 247 2.72 25.16 -5.42
C LEU A 247 3.13 24.31 -4.23
N LEU A 248 2.94 23.00 -4.35
CA LEU A 248 3.52 21.99 -3.48
C LEU A 248 4.59 21.23 -4.26
N VAL A 249 5.78 21.12 -3.71
CA VAL A 249 6.89 20.36 -4.26
C VAL A 249 6.97 19.05 -3.49
N CYS A 250 6.65 17.93 -4.13
CA CYS A 250 6.68 16.61 -3.51
C CYS A 250 7.91 15.85 -4.04
N MET A 251 8.91 15.68 -3.19
CA MET A 251 10.16 15.00 -3.52
C MET A 251 9.96 13.47 -3.50
N PRO A 252 10.78 12.69 -4.22
CA PRO A 252 10.70 11.23 -4.17
C PRO A 252 11.03 10.65 -2.78
N SER A 253 11.74 11.41 -1.93
CA SER A 253 11.96 11.08 -0.51
C SER A 253 10.66 11.10 0.32
N GLY A 254 9.58 11.66 -0.23
CA GLY A 254 8.31 11.91 0.43
C GLY A 254 8.23 13.29 1.09
N GLN A 255 9.29 14.10 1.11
CA GLN A 255 9.23 15.46 1.65
C GLN A 255 8.30 16.33 0.81
N ILE A 256 7.54 17.19 1.49
CA ILE A 256 6.60 18.12 0.86
C ILE A 256 6.91 19.53 1.34
N GLU A 257 7.22 20.40 0.38
CA GLU A 257 7.45 21.82 0.64
C GLU A 257 6.37 22.67 -0.04
N SER A 258 5.85 23.65 0.70
CA SER A 258 4.82 24.57 0.22
C SER A 258 5.43 25.91 -0.19
N PHE A 259 5.11 26.36 -1.40
CA PHE A 259 5.51 27.65 -1.94
C PHE A 259 4.28 28.48 -2.32
N ALA A 260 4.28 29.74 -1.88
CA ALA A 260 3.18 30.67 -2.18
C ALA A 260 3.02 30.95 -3.68
N THR A 261 4.10 30.90 -4.46
CA THR A 261 4.08 31.12 -5.92
C THR A 261 5.16 30.31 -6.63
N LEU A 262 4.99 30.09 -7.93
CA LEU A 262 6.01 29.50 -8.81
C LEU A 262 7.32 30.31 -8.82
N ASP A 263 7.26 31.63 -8.68
CA ASP A 263 8.44 32.49 -8.58
C ASP A 263 9.22 32.31 -7.28
N ALA A 264 8.53 31.97 -6.18
CA ALA A 264 9.19 31.62 -4.93
C ALA A 264 10.00 30.33 -5.09
N TYR A 265 9.46 29.34 -5.79
CA TYR A 265 10.18 28.12 -6.11
C TYR A 265 11.34 28.35 -7.08
N GLY A 266 11.18 29.20 -8.11
CA GLY A 266 12.30 29.58 -8.99
C GLY A 266 13.49 30.20 -8.23
N ARG A 267 13.22 31.05 -7.21
CA ARG A 267 14.26 31.60 -6.32
C ARG A 267 14.87 30.55 -5.39
N TYR A 268 14.09 29.57 -4.94
CA TYR A 268 14.60 28.43 -4.19
C TYR A 268 15.57 27.60 -5.05
N LEU A 269 15.14 27.21 -6.26
CA LEU A 269 15.99 26.52 -7.23
C LEU A 269 17.28 27.28 -7.48
N GLY A 270 17.23 28.60 -7.66
CA GLY A 270 18.44 29.42 -7.85
C GLY A 270 19.44 29.29 -6.71
N ARG A 271 19.00 29.27 -5.46
CA ARG A 271 19.89 29.10 -4.29
C ARG A 271 20.48 27.70 -4.24
N THR A 272 19.66 26.66 -4.37
CA THR A 272 20.11 25.26 -4.32
C THR A 272 21.10 24.95 -5.44
N LEU A 273 20.84 25.46 -6.64
CA LEU A 273 21.68 25.24 -7.83
C LEU A 273 22.98 26.06 -7.83
N SER A 274 23.00 27.24 -7.17
CA SER A 274 24.21 28.07 -7.03
C SER A 274 25.33 27.35 -6.28
N LEU A 275 24.97 26.41 -5.39
CA LEU A 275 25.90 25.57 -4.66
C LEU A 275 26.61 24.53 -5.55
N SER A 276 26.13 24.31 -6.78
CA SER A 276 26.69 23.34 -7.73
C SER A 276 27.63 23.95 -8.80
N GLY A 277 27.97 25.23 -8.71
CA GLY A 277 28.96 25.89 -9.57
C GLY A 277 28.48 27.18 -10.28
N PRO A 278 29.42 28.04 -10.73
CA PRO A 278 29.12 29.36 -11.27
C PRO A 278 28.53 29.29 -12.69
N VAL A 279 27.28 29.76 -12.85
CA VAL A 279 26.64 29.98 -14.16
C VAL A 279 25.85 31.28 -14.09
N ASP A 280 26.04 32.20 -15.06
CA ASP A 280 25.47 33.56 -15.04
C ASP A 280 23.94 33.63 -15.15
N SER A 281 23.30 32.63 -15.77
CA SER A 281 21.85 32.50 -15.79
C SER A 281 21.42 31.06 -16.02
N ARG A 282 20.35 30.62 -15.34
CA ARG A 282 19.72 29.33 -15.58
C ARG A 282 18.25 29.53 -15.94
N VAL A 283 17.74 28.72 -16.84
CA VAL A 283 16.32 28.73 -17.23
C VAL A 283 15.70 27.42 -16.83
N TRP A 284 14.58 27.45 -16.12
CA TRP A 284 13.84 26.23 -15.79
C TRP A 284 12.52 26.16 -16.56
N LYS A 285 12.28 25.03 -17.21
CA LYS A 285 11.08 24.72 -17.98
C LYS A 285 10.17 23.80 -17.18
N ARG A 286 8.88 23.78 -17.53
CA ARG A 286 7.89 22.91 -16.90
C ARG A 286 7.25 21.99 -17.92
N TYR A 287 7.06 20.72 -17.58
CA TYR A 287 6.39 19.72 -18.41
C TYR A 287 5.23 19.10 -17.65
N GLU A 288 4.01 19.19 -18.18
CA GLU A 288 2.85 18.45 -17.67
C GLU A 288 2.88 17.04 -18.27
N ALA A 289 3.00 16.02 -17.42
CA ALA A 289 3.04 14.63 -17.89
C ALA A 289 1.65 14.16 -18.36
N ASP A 290 1.57 13.55 -19.55
CA ASP A 290 0.32 12.98 -20.11
C ASP A 290 -0.11 11.66 -19.44
N GLY A 291 0.88 10.91 -18.95
CA GLY A 291 0.68 9.60 -18.36
C GLY A 291 0.47 9.63 -16.85
N ASP A 292 0.83 8.52 -16.22
CA ASP A 292 0.95 8.41 -14.77
C ASP A 292 2.14 9.28 -14.28
N CYS A 293 1.85 10.29 -13.46
CA CYS A 293 2.89 11.19 -12.95
C CYS A 293 3.86 10.49 -11.97
N LEU A 294 3.42 9.48 -11.23
CA LEU A 294 4.30 8.73 -10.32
C LEU A 294 5.25 7.81 -11.08
N GLN A 295 4.75 7.19 -12.15
CA GLN A 295 5.62 6.46 -13.07
C GLN A 295 6.61 7.41 -13.75
N THR A 296 6.16 8.60 -14.15
CA THR A 296 7.04 9.62 -14.75
C THR A 296 8.15 10.05 -13.79
N GLN A 297 7.83 10.25 -12.51
CA GLN A 297 8.82 10.54 -11.46
C GLN A 297 9.87 9.41 -11.36
N ALA A 298 9.45 8.14 -11.33
CA ALA A 298 10.37 7.00 -11.33
C ALA A 298 11.22 6.92 -12.63
N MET A 299 10.66 7.30 -13.78
CA MET A 299 11.41 7.35 -15.03
C MET A 299 12.44 8.49 -15.06
N ILE A 300 12.18 9.62 -14.40
CA ILE A 300 13.18 10.68 -14.26
C ILE A 300 14.37 10.19 -13.44
N GLU A 301 14.15 9.41 -12.38
CA GLU A 301 15.25 8.77 -11.63
C GLU A 301 16.10 7.87 -12.53
N LEU A 302 15.47 6.98 -13.31
CA LEU A 302 16.21 6.16 -14.28
C LEU A 302 16.95 7.02 -15.31
N ASN A 303 16.34 8.09 -15.82
CA ASN A 303 17.01 9.01 -16.73
C ASN A 303 18.25 9.65 -16.10
N THR A 304 18.20 10.04 -14.83
CA THR A 304 19.35 10.56 -14.08
C THR A 304 20.46 9.52 -13.99
N GLN A 305 20.14 8.25 -13.69
CA GLN A 305 21.12 7.16 -13.67
C GLN A 305 21.76 6.95 -15.06
N LEU A 306 20.95 6.95 -16.12
CA LEU A 306 21.43 6.77 -17.49
C LEU A 306 22.32 7.94 -17.95
N ALA A 307 21.96 9.17 -17.61
CA ALA A 307 22.75 10.35 -17.92
C ALA A 307 24.10 10.31 -17.18
N ALA A 308 24.10 9.92 -15.90
CA ALA A 308 25.32 9.73 -15.13
C ALA A 308 26.21 8.61 -15.70
N ILE A 309 25.64 7.50 -16.17
CA ILE A 309 26.40 6.44 -16.87
C ILE A 309 27.01 6.97 -18.18
N ARG A 310 26.28 7.79 -18.96
CA ARG A 310 26.79 8.37 -20.21
C ARG A 310 28.07 9.18 -20.00
N THR A 311 28.15 9.95 -18.91
CA THR A 311 29.37 10.73 -18.58
C THR A 311 30.62 9.88 -18.40
N LEU A 312 30.48 8.56 -18.15
CA LEU A 312 31.63 7.65 -18.04
C LEU A 312 32.35 7.46 -19.37
N GLN A 313 31.69 7.72 -20.51
CA GLN A 313 32.29 7.64 -21.84
C GLN A 313 33.22 8.82 -22.15
N GLU A 314 33.03 9.94 -21.45
CA GLU A 314 33.77 11.20 -21.65
C GLU A 314 35.01 11.31 -20.74
N ALA A 315 35.19 10.34 -19.83
CA ALA A 315 36.38 10.27 -18.99
C ALA A 315 37.59 9.93 -19.86
N GLY A 316 38.59 10.82 -19.90
CA GLY A 316 39.79 10.70 -20.73
C GLY A 316 40.69 9.48 -20.45
N PRO A 317 41.94 9.46 -20.91
CA PRO A 317 42.83 8.30 -20.75
C PRO A 317 43.07 7.95 -19.26
N GLN A 318 42.99 6.65 -18.93
CA GLN A 318 42.97 6.07 -17.56
C GLN A 318 41.81 6.54 -16.64
N PRO A 319 40.55 6.28 -17.02
CA PRO A 319 39.41 6.98 -16.43
C PRO A 319 39.07 6.62 -14.97
N PHE A 320 39.41 5.40 -14.47
CA PHE A 320 38.90 4.92 -13.17
C PHE A 320 39.93 4.27 -12.22
N ALA A 321 41.19 4.15 -12.62
CA ALA A 321 42.31 3.56 -11.86
C ALA A 321 42.21 2.06 -11.47
N SER A 322 41.03 1.45 -11.34
CA SER A 322 40.85 -0.01 -11.19
C SER A 322 39.44 -0.49 -11.57
N ILE A 323 39.28 -1.80 -11.77
CA ILE A 323 37.98 -2.44 -12.06
C ILE A 323 37.02 -2.23 -10.87
N GLU A 324 37.49 -2.38 -9.63
CA GLU A 324 36.68 -2.24 -8.41
C GLU A 324 36.22 -0.80 -8.20
N LYS A 325 37.01 0.20 -8.61
CA LYS A 325 36.62 1.61 -8.56
C LYS A 325 35.51 1.91 -9.57
N LEU A 326 35.62 1.41 -10.80
CA LEU A 326 34.55 1.54 -11.80
C LEU A 326 33.28 0.81 -11.35
N ALA A 327 33.41 -0.43 -10.87
CA ALA A 327 32.28 -1.22 -10.37
C ALA A 327 31.56 -0.53 -9.21
N ARG A 328 32.30 0.00 -8.22
CA ARG A 328 31.71 0.79 -7.11
C ARG A 328 31.06 2.08 -7.59
N LYS A 329 31.65 2.77 -8.57
CA LYS A 329 31.06 3.98 -9.16
C LYS A 329 29.72 3.66 -9.83
N LEU A 330 29.66 2.58 -10.62
CA LEU A 330 28.42 2.11 -11.24
C LEU A 330 27.38 1.66 -10.19
N GLN A 331 27.80 0.94 -9.15
CA GLN A 331 26.90 0.55 -8.05
C GLN A 331 26.27 1.74 -7.34
N ARG A 332 27.02 2.85 -7.17
CA ARG A 332 26.51 4.11 -6.60
C ARG A 332 25.57 4.83 -7.58
N ILE A 333 25.94 4.95 -8.85
CA ILE A 333 25.12 5.60 -9.88
C ILE A 333 23.77 4.89 -10.04
N THR A 334 23.76 3.56 -9.95
CA THR A 334 22.55 2.73 -10.18
C THR A 334 21.75 2.41 -8.91
N ASP A 335 22.13 2.94 -7.75
CA ASP A 335 21.41 2.71 -6.51
C ASP A 335 20.27 3.74 -6.36
N PRO A 336 18.99 3.34 -6.49
CA PRO A 336 17.88 4.29 -6.32
C PRO A 336 17.72 4.78 -4.88
N ALA A 337 18.39 4.14 -3.90
CA ALA A 337 18.34 4.59 -2.52
C ALA A 337 19.11 5.90 -2.29
N GLN A 338 19.92 6.36 -3.27
CA GLN A 338 20.62 7.65 -3.25
C GLN A 338 19.66 8.86 -3.23
N VAL A 339 18.37 8.63 -3.54
CA VAL A 339 17.29 9.61 -3.41
C VAL A 339 17.10 10.10 -1.96
N PHE A 340 17.51 9.31 -0.97
CA PHE A 340 17.37 9.64 0.45
C PHE A 340 18.70 10.17 1.01
N SER A 341 18.67 11.37 1.62
CA SER A 341 19.86 11.99 2.21
C SER A 341 20.18 11.42 3.60
N LEU A 342 21.47 11.30 3.93
CA LEU A 342 21.95 10.91 5.26
C LEU A 342 21.63 11.97 6.34
N GLU A 343 21.51 13.25 5.97
CA GLU A 343 21.19 14.34 6.89
C GLU A 343 19.74 14.24 7.42
N GLU A 344 18.84 13.66 6.63
CA GLU A 344 17.43 13.48 6.97
C GLU A 344 17.22 12.35 8.01
N ASP A 345 18.12 11.35 8.04
CA ASP A 345 18.05 10.22 9.01
C ASP A 345 18.33 10.69 10.45
N LEU A 346 19.14 11.73 10.63
CA LEU A 346 19.44 12.34 11.94
C LEU A 346 18.24 13.06 12.56
N MET A 347 17.25 13.43 11.74
CA MET A 347 16.04 14.16 12.14
C MET A 347 14.82 13.24 12.31
N SER A 348 14.97 11.93 12.16
CA SER A 348 13.87 10.96 12.25
C SER A 348 13.63 10.46 13.68
N GLU A 349 12.35 10.30 14.06
CA GLU A 349 11.97 9.63 15.31
C GLU A 349 12.29 8.12 15.27
N PRO A 350 12.77 7.51 16.39
CA PRO A 350 13.09 6.08 16.42
C PRO A 350 11.83 5.22 16.38
N LEU A 351 11.65 4.43 15.31
CA LEU A 351 10.48 3.55 15.10
C LEU A 351 10.62 2.15 15.75
N GLY A 352 11.64 1.96 16.59
CA GLY A 352 11.98 0.66 17.21
C GLY A 352 10.84 0.05 18.02
N ARG A 353 10.11 0.86 18.81
CA ARG A 353 8.97 0.38 19.63
C ARG A 353 7.74 0.02 18.79
N VAL A 354 7.50 0.76 17.70
CA VAL A 354 6.42 0.44 16.74
C VAL A 354 6.69 -0.94 16.13
N PHE A 355 7.92 -1.21 15.68
CA PHE A 355 8.29 -2.53 15.17
C PHE A 355 8.11 -3.65 16.19
N GLN A 356 8.54 -3.44 17.44
CA GLN A 356 8.39 -4.44 18.49
C GLN A 356 6.92 -4.75 18.78
N ALA A 357 6.05 -3.74 18.79
CA ALA A 357 4.63 -3.87 19.10
C ALA A 357 3.81 -4.56 17.99
N LEU A 358 4.36 -4.71 16.77
CA LEU A 358 3.65 -5.39 15.69
C LEU A 358 3.44 -6.88 15.97
N PRO A 359 2.29 -7.46 15.57
CA PRO A 359 2.01 -8.86 15.81
C PRO A 359 2.79 -9.78 14.85
N ASP A 360 3.10 -10.99 15.32
CA ASP A 360 3.96 -11.93 14.60
C ASP A 360 3.39 -12.36 13.24
N TRP A 361 2.07 -12.52 13.12
CA TRP A 361 1.44 -12.87 11.84
C TRP A 361 1.67 -11.80 10.77
N LEU A 362 1.78 -10.53 11.16
CA LEU A 362 2.03 -9.41 10.24
C LEU A 362 3.51 -9.25 9.96
N LYS A 363 4.37 -9.49 10.96
CA LYS A 363 5.83 -9.56 10.78
C LYS A 363 6.21 -10.65 9.77
N ASN A 364 5.59 -11.83 9.90
CA ASN A 364 5.85 -13.03 9.10
C ASN A 364 5.07 -13.11 7.78
N ALA A 365 4.20 -12.14 7.48
CA ALA A 365 3.44 -12.11 6.23
C ALA A 365 4.37 -11.99 4.99
N THR A 366 3.86 -12.28 3.79
CA THR A 366 4.63 -12.04 2.57
C THR A 366 4.86 -10.54 2.34
N VAL A 367 5.84 -10.17 1.51
CA VAL A 367 6.08 -8.76 1.17
C VAL A 367 4.83 -8.12 0.56
N ASN A 368 4.16 -8.84 -0.35
CA ASN A 368 2.95 -8.36 -1.00
C ASN A 368 1.76 -8.20 -0.03
N ASP A 369 1.61 -9.12 0.94
CA ASP A 369 0.56 -9.00 1.94
C ASP A 369 0.83 -7.88 2.93
N ARG A 370 2.08 -7.67 3.35
CA ARG A 370 2.47 -6.49 4.15
C ARG A 370 2.21 -5.20 3.40
N PHE A 371 2.52 -5.16 2.10
CA PHE A 371 2.24 -4.00 1.25
C PHE A 371 0.73 -3.75 1.15
N SER A 372 -0.07 -4.77 0.86
CA SER A 372 -1.53 -4.65 0.81
C SER A 372 -2.11 -4.16 2.14
N TYR A 373 -1.65 -4.71 3.26
CA TYR A 373 -2.09 -4.32 4.60
C TYR A 373 -1.68 -2.88 4.92
N ARG A 374 -0.47 -2.49 4.52
CA ARG A 374 0.03 -1.12 4.59
C ARG A 374 -0.85 -0.14 3.84
N SER A 375 -1.23 -0.44 2.60
CA SER A 375 -2.12 0.44 1.81
C SER A 375 -3.48 0.59 2.50
N HIS A 376 -4.07 -0.49 3.04
CA HIS A 376 -5.32 -0.40 3.80
C HIS A 376 -5.21 0.47 5.06
N MET A 377 -4.09 0.41 5.80
CA MET A 377 -3.87 1.29 6.97
C MET A 377 -3.73 2.76 6.59
N ILE A 378 -3.05 3.05 5.47
CA ILE A 378 -2.96 4.40 4.92
C ILE A 378 -4.34 4.92 4.56
N ASP A 379 -5.15 4.11 3.86
CA ASP A 379 -6.52 4.46 3.52
C ASP A 379 -7.39 4.67 4.76
N LEU A 380 -7.17 3.91 5.82
CA LEU A 380 -7.91 4.05 7.07
C LEU A 380 -7.58 5.40 7.73
N GLY A 381 -6.28 5.72 7.87
CA GLY A 381 -5.83 7.03 8.37
C GLY A 381 -6.37 8.19 7.52
N ASN A 382 -6.49 8.00 6.21
CA ASN A 382 -7.08 8.98 5.31
C ASN A 382 -8.57 9.22 5.56
N VAL A 383 -9.36 8.14 5.76
CA VAL A 383 -10.79 8.20 6.12
C VAL A 383 -10.98 8.88 7.47
N MET A 384 -10.17 8.52 8.47
CA MET A 384 -10.19 9.13 9.80
C MET A 384 -9.98 10.64 9.75
N ARG A 385 -8.98 11.09 9.00
CA ARG A 385 -8.69 12.51 8.85
C ARG A 385 -9.86 13.25 8.23
N LYS A 386 -10.43 12.69 7.14
CA LYS A 386 -11.58 13.30 6.46
C LYS A 386 -12.79 13.41 7.38
N ALA A 387 -12.93 12.47 8.32
CA ALA A 387 -13.99 12.51 9.33
C ALA A 387 -13.75 13.56 10.43
N ASN A 388 -12.55 14.13 10.54
CA ASN A 388 -12.17 15.15 11.53
C ASN A 388 -12.52 14.74 12.98
N GLY A 389 -12.16 13.51 13.35
CA GLY A 389 -12.47 12.94 14.68
C GLY A 389 -13.94 12.57 14.89
N ARG A 390 -14.79 12.65 13.86
CA ARG A 390 -16.19 12.22 13.98
C ARG A 390 -16.35 10.75 13.63
N VAL A 391 -17.27 10.10 14.31
CA VAL A 391 -17.64 8.70 14.08
C VAL A 391 -19.15 8.59 13.85
N PHE A 392 -19.58 7.50 13.20
CA PHE A 392 -21.01 7.36 12.86
C PHE A 392 -21.86 7.03 14.11
N ASP A 393 -21.31 6.39 15.14
CA ASP A 393 -21.95 6.06 16.42
C ASP A 393 -21.89 7.22 17.44
N GLU A 394 -21.43 8.40 17.03
CA GLU A 394 -21.42 9.62 17.85
C GLU A 394 -22.81 9.87 18.47
N GLY A 395 -22.88 9.91 19.80
CA GLY A 395 -24.10 10.10 20.57
C GLY A 395 -24.96 8.84 20.78
N ILE A 396 -24.46 7.66 20.40
CA ILE A 396 -25.09 6.36 20.67
C ILE A 396 -24.22 5.61 21.69
N GLU A 397 -24.53 5.80 22.97
CA GLU A 397 -23.93 5.01 24.07
C GLU A 397 -24.40 3.56 24.03
N ASP A 398 -23.65 2.66 24.67
CA ASP A 398 -24.18 1.32 24.92
C ASP A 398 -25.39 1.38 25.87
N LEU A 399 -26.27 0.37 25.78
CA LEU A 399 -27.54 0.35 26.51
C LEU A 399 -27.35 0.52 28.02
N HIS A 400 -26.29 -0.05 28.60
CA HIS A 400 -26.01 0.07 30.03
C HIS A 400 -25.53 1.48 30.38
N GLY A 401 -24.57 2.03 29.64
CA GLY A 401 -24.09 3.41 29.81
C GLY A 401 -25.21 4.43 29.68
N TYR A 402 -26.05 4.30 28.65
CA TYR A 402 -27.24 5.11 28.45
C TYR A 402 -28.17 5.03 29.66
N ALA A 403 -28.55 3.81 30.08
CA ALA A 403 -29.45 3.60 31.21
C ALA A 403 -28.92 4.19 32.51
N SER A 404 -27.66 3.93 32.84
CA SER A 404 -27.00 4.48 34.03
C SER A 404 -27.00 6.02 33.99
N ARG A 405 -26.67 6.62 32.84
CA ARG A 405 -26.70 8.08 32.68
C ARG A 405 -28.11 8.67 32.84
N VAL A 406 -29.12 8.15 32.15
CA VAL A 406 -30.48 8.73 32.21
C VAL A 406 -31.13 8.53 33.58
N LEU A 407 -30.85 7.42 34.27
CA LEU A 407 -31.27 7.20 35.66
C LEU A 407 -30.59 8.20 36.59
N HIS A 408 -29.27 8.40 36.46
CA HIS A 408 -28.52 9.35 37.26
C HIS A 408 -29.01 10.79 37.06
N GLU A 409 -29.16 11.24 35.81
CA GLU A 409 -29.69 12.56 35.48
C GLU A 409 -31.09 12.77 36.04
N GLN A 410 -31.96 11.74 35.97
CA GLN A 410 -33.33 11.84 36.46
C GLN A 410 -33.39 11.90 37.99
N MET A 411 -32.53 11.15 38.70
CA MET A 411 -32.40 11.27 40.16
C MET A 411 -31.92 12.65 40.60
N LEU A 412 -30.92 13.22 39.91
CA LEU A 412 -30.43 14.57 40.20
C LEU A 412 -31.51 15.64 39.96
N LYS A 413 -32.36 15.46 38.93
CA LYS A 413 -33.50 16.35 38.66
C LYS A 413 -34.59 16.23 39.71
N ASP A 414 -34.93 15.01 40.12
CA ASP A 414 -35.99 14.75 41.09
C ASP A 414 -35.57 15.19 42.51
N GLN A 415 -34.29 15.06 42.86
CA GLN A 415 -33.75 15.39 44.20
C GLN A 415 -32.42 16.17 44.15
N PRO A 416 -32.46 17.47 43.82
CA PRO A 416 -31.24 18.30 43.68
C PRO A 416 -30.43 18.47 44.97
N LEU A 417 -31.04 18.25 46.14
CA LEU A 417 -30.41 18.41 47.45
C LEU A 417 -29.82 17.10 48.02
N ALA A 418 -30.03 15.97 47.33
CA ALA A 418 -29.49 14.69 47.76
C ALA A 418 -27.97 14.58 47.47
N PRO A 419 -27.22 13.72 48.19
CA PRO A 419 -25.76 13.60 48.05
C PRO A 419 -25.28 13.04 46.70
N GLY A 420 -26.19 12.79 45.74
CA GLY A 420 -25.92 12.12 44.47
C GLY A 420 -25.67 10.62 44.66
N TYR A 421 -26.37 9.79 43.88
CA TYR A 421 -26.12 8.34 43.83
C TYR A 421 -25.85 7.94 42.39
N TRP A 422 -24.86 7.07 42.19
CA TRP A 422 -24.65 6.40 40.92
C TRP A 422 -25.55 5.16 40.85
N PRO A 423 -26.35 4.97 39.79
CA PRO A 423 -27.24 3.81 39.67
C PRO A 423 -26.55 2.46 39.81
N ASP A 424 -25.32 2.33 39.33
CA ASP A 424 -24.54 1.09 39.39
C ASP A 424 -24.02 0.74 40.79
N ASP A 425 -24.04 1.70 41.72
CA ASP A 425 -23.65 1.49 43.11
C ASP A 425 -24.84 1.23 44.04
N LEU A 426 -26.08 1.40 43.55
CA LEU A 426 -27.31 1.11 44.29
C LEU A 426 -27.69 -0.36 44.14
N LEU A 427 -27.56 -1.13 45.22
CA LEU A 427 -27.85 -2.55 45.27
C LEU A 427 -29.27 -2.79 45.79
N LEU A 428 -30.04 -3.57 45.03
CA LEU A 428 -31.44 -3.89 45.25
C LEU A 428 -31.58 -5.38 45.52
N ASP A 429 -31.81 -5.73 46.78
CA ASP A 429 -31.94 -7.11 47.24
C ASP A 429 -33.42 -7.49 47.34
N PHE A 430 -33.80 -8.56 46.65
CA PHE A 430 -35.14 -9.12 46.67
C PHE A 430 -35.16 -10.43 47.44
N THR A 431 -36.00 -10.49 48.47
CA THR A 431 -36.19 -11.71 49.28
C THR A 431 -37.35 -12.53 48.73
N VAL A 432 -37.09 -13.63 48.02
CA VAL A 432 -38.09 -14.48 47.36
C VAL A 432 -38.29 -15.78 48.14
N ALA A 433 -39.53 -16.15 48.44
CA ALA A 433 -39.84 -17.44 49.04
C ALA A 433 -40.05 -18.50 47.96
N THR A 434 -39.27 -19.58 47.97
CA THR A 434 -39.35 -20.70 47.03
C THR A 434 -39.65 -22.01 47.78
N GLY A 435 -40.72 -22.71 47.36
CA GLY A 435 -41.11 -24.03 47.89
C GLY A 435 -42.59 -24.39 47.72
N PRO A 436 -42.97 -25.68 47.78
CA PRO A 436 -44.37 -26.12 47.73
C PRO A 436 -45.20 -25.55 48.90
N LEU A 437 -46.42 -25.08 48.60
CA LEU A 437 -47.40 -24.63 49.59
C LEU A 437 -47.53 -25.64 50.75
N GLY A 438 -47.20 -25.21 51.98
CA GLY A 438 -47.29 -26.04 53.19
C GLY A 438 -45.96 -26.61 53.73
N THR A 439 -44.81 -26.26 53.14
CA THR A 439 -43.48 -26.62 53.67
C THR A 439 -42.72 -25.39 54.19
N ALA A 440 -41.71 -25.57 55.05
CA ALA A 440 -40.81 -24.48 55.47
C ALA A 440 -40.00 -24.01 54.24
N GLY A 441 -40.48 -22.96 53.58
CA GLY A 441 -39.92 -22.47 52.32
C GLY A 441 -38.46 -22.03 52.45
N LEU A 442 -37.68 -22.24 51.39
CA LEU A 442 -36.33 -21.68 51.26
C LEU A 442 -36.47 -20.21 50.87
N VAL A 443 -35.68 -19.33 51.47
CA VAL A 443 -35.64 -17.92 51.10
C VAL A 443 -34.40 -17.71 50.23
N GLU A 444 -34.62 -17.29 48.98
CA GLU A 444 -33.56 -16.96 48.03
C GLU A 444 -33.48 -15.44 47.87
N THR A 445 -32.27 -14.89 47.99
CA THR A 445 -32.03 -13.46 47.78
C THR A 445 -31.46 -13.24 46.39
N VAL A 446 -32.15 -12.46 45.57
CA VAL A 446 -31.70 -12.04 44.24
C VAL A 446 -31.28 -10.58 44.30
N ARG A 447 -30.08 -10.26 43.81
CA ARG A 447 -29.50 -8.90 43.84
C ARG A 447 -29.38 -8.34 42.43
N TYR A 448 -29.74 -7.06 42.28
CA TYR A 448 -29.50 -6.26 41.07
C TYR A 448 -28.92 -4.90 41.43
N THR A 449 -28.15 -4.27 40.53
CA THR A 449 -27.97 -2.82 40.56
C THR A 449 -29.26 -2.10 40.12
N LEU A 450 -29.38 -0.79 40.38
CA LEU A 450 -30.51 -0.02 39.86
C LEU A 450 -30.55 -0.04 38.33
N THR A 451 -29.39 0.06 37.67
CA THR A 451 -29.27 -0.02 36.21
C THR A 451 -29.71 -1.39 35.69
N GLU A 452 -29.21 -2.47 36.28
CA GLU A 452 -29.58 -3.84 35.89
C GLU A 452 -31.09 -4.07 36.04
N LEU A 453 -31.69 -3.59 37.14
CA LEU A 453 -33.14 -3.71 37.36
C LEU A 453 -33.93 -2.90 36.31
N ALA A 454 -33.48 -1.68 35.98
CA ALA A 454 -34.11 -0.85 34.97
C ALA A 454 -34.10 -1.52 33.58
N LEU A 455 -33.02 -2.23 33.25
CA LEU A 455 -32.88 -2.97 32.00
C LEU A 455 -33.74 -4.23 31.93
N GLN A 456 -34.23 -4.74 33.07
CA GLN A 456 -35.27 -5.78 33.10
C GLN A 456 -36.69 -5.23 32.84
N ASN A 457 -36.83 -3.90 32.67
CA ASN A 457 -38.08 -3.15 32.47
C ASN A 457 -39.22 -3.55 33.42
N LEU A 458 -38.87 -3.91 34.65
CA LEU A 458 -39.75 -4.37 35.72
C LEU A 458 -40.58 -5.66 35.46
N ILE A 459 -40.49 -6.29 34.28
CA ILE A 459 -41.30 -7.47 33.88
C ILE A 459 -40.85 -8.75 34.60
N ALA A 460 -39.57 -8.82 34.98
CA ALA A 460 -38.97 -9.93 35.74
C ALA A 460 -38.60 -9.53 37.18
N VAL A 461 -39.25 -8.51 37.76
CA VAL A 461 -39.00 -8.12 39.16
C VAL A 461 -39.42 -9.25 40.08
N PRO A 462 -38.54 -9.77 40.95
CA PRO A 462 -38.92 -10.79 41.90
C PRO A 462 -40.04 -10.28 42.81
N SER A 463 -41.04 -11.11 43.09
CA SER A 463 -42.23 -10.77 43.89
C SER A 463 -41.96 -10.59 45.40
N GLY A 464 -40.69 -10.43 45.78
CA GLY A 464 -40.18 -10.31 47.14
C GLY A 464 -40.09 -8.88 47.68
N HIS A 465 -39.79 -8.76 48.98
CA HIS A 465 -39.47 -7.47 49.59
C HIS A 465 -38.13 -6.95 49.07
N MET A 466 -38.09 -5.68 48.65
CA MET A 466 -36.90 -5.00 48.13
C MET A 466 -36.25 -4.18 49.23
N THR A 467 -34.98 -4.46 49.52
CA THR A 467 -34.12 -3.61 50.36
C THR A 467 -33.05 -2.91 49.53
N ILE A 468 -32.76 -1.66 49.86
CA ILE A 468 -31.80 -0.82 49.13
C ILE A 468 -30.55 -0.65 49.97
N SER A 469 -29.38 -0.89 49.38
CA SER A 469 -28.08 -0.65 49.99
C SER A 469 -27.12 -0.03 48.98
N HIS A 470 -25.98 0.48 49.46
CA HIS A 470 -24.95 1.03 48.58
C HIS A 470 -23.72 0.12 48.58
N LYS A 471 -23.17 -0.17 47.40
CA LYS A 471 -21.98 -1.02 47.21
C LYS A 471 -20.78 -0.59 48.06
N HIS A 472 -20.60 0.71 48.22
CA HIS A 472 -19.51 1.32 48.98
C HIS A 472 -19.93 1.81 50.39
N ASN A 473 -21.04 1.32 50.94
CA ASN A 473 -21.57 1.71 52.26
C ASN A 473 -21.88 3.22 52.43
N GLN A 474 -22.19 3.95 51.35
CA GLN A 474 -22.76 5.28 51.44
C GLN A 474 -24.16 5.19 52.07
N LEU A 475 -24.48 6.10 53.00
CA LEU A 475 -25.77 6.12 53.67
C LEU A 475 -26.89 6.35 52.64
N ILE A 476 -27.87 5.44 52.60
CA ILE A 476 -29.09 5.59 51.80
C ILE A 476 -30.06 6.51 52.54
N GLN A 477 -30.49 7.57 51.86
CA GLN A 477 -31.46 8.54 52.36
C GLN A 477 -32.89 8.03 52.14
N ASP A 478 -33.41 7.30 53.12
CA ASP A 478 -34.71 6.61 53.10
C ASP A 478 -35.93 7.55 53.00
N TRP A 479 -35.77 8.85 53.27
CA TRP A 479 -36.83 9.86 53.10
C TRP A 479 -37.28 10.06 51.64
N TRP A 480 -36.49 9.62 50.66
CA TRP A 480 -36.87 9.65 49.24
C TRP A 480 -36.46 8.40 48.45
N MET A 481 -35.28 7.83 48.75
CA MET A 481 -34.74 6.65 48.04
C MET A 481 -35.43 5.39 48.55
N THR A 482 -36.68 5.20 48.10
CA THR A 482 -37.55 4.10 48.51
C THR A 482 -37.82 3.13 47.36
N PRO A 483 -38.24 1.88 47.64
CA PRO A 483 -38.65 0.94 46.59
C PRO A 483 -39.74 1.48 45.65
N ALA A 484 -40.66 2.30 46.18
CA ALA A 484 -41.70 2.94 45.38
C ALA A 484 -41.13 4.01 44.43
N TYR A 485 -40.17 4.80 44.91
CA TYR A 485 -39.46 5.77 44.09
C TYR A 485 -38.69 5.08 42.98
N ILE A 486 -37.93 4.02 43.27
CA ILE A 486 -37.18 3.24 42.26
C ILE A 486 -38.09 2.75 41.13
N LYS A 487 -39.24 2.17 41.45
CA LYS A 487 -40.21 1.72 40.43
C LYS A 487 -40.72 2.90 39.59
N THR A 488 -41.03 4.03 40.23
CA THR A 488 -41.49 5.25 39.56
C THR A 488 -40.41 5.83 38.65
N LEU A 489 -39.16 5.85 39.11
CA LEU A 489 -37.99 6.31 38.35
C LEU A 489 -37.77 5.47 37.10
N ILE A 490 -37.79 4.14 37.23
CA ILE A 490 -37.63 3.22 36.09
C ILE A 490 -38.74 3.42 35.06
N HIS A 491 -40.00 3.51 35.50
CA HIS A 491 -41.12 3.81 34.61
C HIS A 491 -41.03 5.19 33.94
N LYS A 492 -40.53 6.21 34.66
CA LYS A 492 -40.41 7.57 34.12
C LYS A 492 -39.30 7.68 33.07
N VAL A 493 -38.19 7.00 33.30
CA VAL A 493 -37.05 6.98 32.39
C VAL A 493 -37.34 6.11 31.16
N ASP A 494 -38.08 5.01 31.33
CA ASP A 494 -38.52 4.12 30.24
C ASP A 494 -37.41 3.85 29.19
N VAL A 495 -36.30 3.27 29.67
CA VAL A 495 -35.16 2.91 28.81
C VAL A 495 -35.62 2.02 27.63
N GLY A 496 -36.63 1.17 27.88
CA GLY A 496 -37.31 0.28 26.93
C GLY A 496 -37.83 0.99 25.69
N ALA A 497 -38.46 2.15 25.85
CA ALA A 497 -38.98 2.92 24.72
C ALA A 497 -37.98 3.98 24.23
N GLN A 498 -37.25 4.64 25.13
CA GLN A 498 -36.44 5.81 24.80
C GLN A 498 -35.15 5.47 24.06
N TYR A 499 -34.48 4.36 24.39
CA TYR A 499 -33.23 3.98 23.75
C TYR A 499 -33.38 3.56 22.27
N PRO A 500 -34.33 2.68 21.90
CA PRO A 500 -34.59 2.36 20.50
C PRO A 500 -35.06 3.58 19.70
N ALA A 501 -35.87 4.46 20.31
CA ALA A 501 -36.32 5.69 19.69
C ALA A 501 -35.16 6.67 19.41
N LEU A 502 -34.17 6.77 20.31
CA LEU A 502 -32.96 7.56 20.07
C LEU A 502 -32.18 7.06 18.86
N ILE A 503 -31.90 5.75 18.81
CA ILE A 503 -31.14 5.14 17.70
C ILE A 503 -31.90 5.34 16.38
N LYS A 504 -33.21 5.08 16.39
CA LYS A 504 -34.06 5.26 15.21
C LYS A 504 -34.07 6.71 14.74
N ARG A 505 -34.15 7.67 15.66
CA ARG A 505 -34.06 9.10 15.33
C ARG A 505 -32.75 9.43 14.63
N LEU A 506 -31.61 9.01 15.19
CA LEU A 506 -30.28 9.38 14.67
C LEU A 506 -29.89 8.66 13.37
N LEU A 507 -30.37 7.45 13.15
CA LEU A 507 -29.97 6.60 12.02
C LEU A 507 -31.02 6.51 10.90
N VAL A 508 -32.28 6.85 11.18
CA VAL A 508 -33.40 6.63 10.24
C VAL A 508 -34.30 7.87 10.11
N ASP A 509 -34.85 8.39 11.21
CA ASP A 509 -35.93 9.39 11.14
C ASP A 509 -35.41 10.82 10.88
N ASP A 510 -34.21 11.19 11.37
CA ASP A 510 -33.56 12.48 11.08
C ASP A 510 -32.72 12.37 9.79
N PRO A 511 -33.17 12.96 8.67
CA PRO A 511 -32.48 12.80 7.39
C PRO A 511 -31.10 13.47 7.35
N VAL A 512 -30.87 14.53 8.15
CA VAL A 512 -29.59 15.23 8.18
C VAL A 512 -28.57 14.38 8.93
N GLU A 513 -28.95 13.88 10.11
CA GLU A 513 -28.08 13.03 10.93
C GLU A 513 -27.87 11.64 10.31
N ALA A 514 -28.87 11.07 9.63
CA ALA A 514 -28.75 9.80 8.91
C ALA A 514 -27.80 9.92 7.71
N ALA A 515 -27.97 10.94 6.84
CA ALA A 515 -27.09 11.15 5.69
C ALA A 515 -25.64 11.40 6.12
N ARG A 516 -25.44 12.19 7.18
CA ARG A 516 -24.12 12.45 7.75
C ARG A 516 -23.45 11.16 8.23
N ARG A 517 -24.16 10.31 8.96
CA ARG A 517 -23.65 9.03 9.48
C ARG A 517 -23.42 8.01 8.38
N GLU A 518 -24.25 8.00 7.34
CA GLU A 518 -24.06 7.17 6.16
C GLU A 518 -22.70 7.43 5.50
N VAL A 519 -22.33 8.69 5.30
CA VAL A 519 -21.03 9.06 4.73
C VAL A 519 -19.86 8.55 5.58
N LEU A 520 -19.97 8.68 6.90
CA LEU A 520 -18.94 8.19 7.84
C LEU A 520 -18.86 6.66 7.84
N PHE A 521 -20.01 5.99 7.90
CA PHE A 521 -20.12 4.54 7.92
C PHE A 521 -19.58 3.91 6.64
N THR A 522 -20.06 4.39 5.48
CA THR A 522 -19.69 3.81 4.18
C THR A 522 -18.22 4.06 3.85
N GLY A 523 -17.70 5.26 4.13
CA GLY A 523 -16.28 5.58 3.95
C GLY A 523 -15.36 4.72 4.82
N HIS A 524 -15.77 4.45 6.07
CA HIS A 524 -15.04 3.55 6.95
C HIS A 524 -15.13 2.09 6.50
N LEU A 525 -16.33 1.60 6.16
CA LEU A 525 -16.56 0.22 5.73
C LEU A 525 -15.73 -0.16 4.49
N GLN A 526 -15.61 0.77 3.53
CA GLN A 526 -14.85 0.56 2.29
C GLN A 526 -13.39 0.21 2.52
N VAL A 527 -12.79 0.66 3.63
CA VAL A 527 -11.38 0.40 3.95
C VAL A 527 -11.23 -0.67 5.02
N ALA A 528 -12.08 -0.62 6.05
CA ALA A 528 -12.01 -1.54 7.18
C ALA A 528 -12.32 -3.00 6.78
N LEU A 529 -13.28 -3.22 5.88
CA LEU A 529 -13.69 -4.58 5.52
C LEU A 529 -12.61 -5.32 4.70
N PRO A 530 -11.98 -4.73 3.66
CA PRO A 530 -10.83 -5.34 3.00
C PRO A 530 -9.63 -5.55 3.93
N MET A 531 -9.36 -4.61 4.86
CA MET A 531 -8.29 -4.75 5.85
C MET A 531 -8.53 -5.96 6.76
N LEU A 532 -9.77 -6.09 7.29
CA LEU A 532 -10.16 -7.22 8.13
C LEU A 532 -10.08 -8.54 7.36
N ALA A 533 -10.51 -8.57 6.10
CA ALA A 533 -10.42 -9.73 5.24
C ALA A 533 -8.96 -10.17 5.04
N LEU A 534 -8.04 -9.22 4.84
CA LEU A 534 -6.62 -9.54 4.74
C LEU A 534 -6.07 -10.08 6.06
N GLU A 535 -6.44 -9.47 7.19
CA GLU A 535 -6.07 -9.96 8.53
C GLU A 535 -6.54 -11.40 8.77
N TRP A 536 -7.79 -11.72 8.45
CA TRP A 536 -8.37 -13.05 8.65
C TRP A 536 -7.71 -14.10 7.77
N MET A 537 -7.42 -13.75 6.51
CA MET A 537 -6.66 -14.61 5.61
C MET A 537 -5.27 -14.93 6.19
N LEU A 538 -4.55 -13.92 6.66
CA LEU A 538 -3.21 -14.09 7.24
C LEU A 538 -3.21 -14.88 8.56
N LYS A 539 -4.30 -14.78 9.34
CA LYS A 539 -4.49 -15.53 10.59
C LYS A 539 -5.09 -16.93 10.39
N GLY A 540 -5.49 -17.29 9.16
CA GLY A 540 -6.20 -18.55 8.88
C GLY A 540 -7.60 -18.64 9.50
N GLN A 541 -8.29 -17.50 9.65
CA GLN A 541 -9.63 -17.41 10.25
C GLN A 541 -10.73 -17.41 9.18
N GLY A 542 -11.92 -17.92 9.54
CA GLY A 542 -13.10 -17.89 8.66
C GLY A 542 -12.96 -18.68 7.35
N MET A 543 -11.97 -19.58 7.24
CA MET A 543 -11.60 -20.27 6.00
C MET A 543 -11.27 -19.33 4.84
N LEU A 544 -10.97 -18.06 5.15
CA LEU A 544 -10.82 -17.01 4.17
C LEU A 544 -9.54 -17.21 3.35
N THR A 545 -9.69 -17.24 2.03
CA THR A 545 -8.59 -17.42 1.08
C THR A 545 -8.27 -16.09 0.40
N ARG A 546 -7.18 -16.08 -0.39
CA ARG A 546 -6.83 -14.92 -1.23
C ARG A 546 -7.95 -14.55 -2.21
N PHE A 547 -8.75 -15.52 -2.66
CA PHE A 547 -9.91 -15.24 -3.49
C PHE A 547 -10.97 -14.43 -2.73
N GLY A 548 -11.35 -14.84 -1.52
CA GLY A 548 -12.31 -14.11 -0.69
C GLY A 548 -11.85 -12.70 -0.37
N TYR A 549 -10.57 -12.54 0.02
CA TYR A 549 -9.96 -11.22 0.20
C TYR A 549 -10.05 -10.35 -1.07
N ARG A 550 -9.65 -10.87 -2.24
CA ARG A 550 -9.70 -10.13 -3.51
C ARG A 550 -11.13 -9.74 -3.89
N CYS A 551 -12.11 -10.60 -3.66
CA CYS A 551 -13.52 -10.26 -3.89
C CYS A 551 -13.98 -9.09 -3.01
N ILE A 552 -13.66 -9.12 -1.71
CA ILE A 552 -14.03 -8.04 -0.78
C ILE A 552 -13.32 -6.74 -1.16
N ALA A 553 -12.02 -6.78 -1.44
CA ALA A 553 -11.24 -5.62 -1.86
C ALA A 553 -11.75 -5.03 -3.19
N ALA A 554 -12.08 -5.87 -4.16
CA ALA A 554 -12.65 -5.44 -5.44
C ALA A 554 -14.04 -4.83 -5.25
N LEU A 555 -14.92 -5.43 -4.44
CA LEU A 555 -16.26 -4.92 -4.16
C LEU A 555 -16.25 -3.49 -3.60
N MET A 556 -15.25 -3.17 -2.77
CA MET A 556 -15.12 -1.87 -2.10
C MET A 556 -14.53 -0.75 -2.97
N GLN A 557 -14.15 -1.05 -4.23
CA GLN A 557 -13.70 -0.04 -5.17
C GLN A 557 -14.81 0.98 -5.46
N ASN A 558 -14.44 2.26 -5.52
CA ASN A 558 -15.36 3.36 -5.80
C ASN A 558 -15.93 3.27 -7.22
N ASP A 559 -15.06 2.97 -8.20
CA ASP A 559 -15.49 2.75 -9.58
C ASP A 559 -16.10 1.35 -9.74
N ALA A 560 -17.37 1.29 -10.13
CA ALA A 560 -18.07 0.05 -10.39
C ALA A 560 -17.38 -0.80 -11.47
N ARG A 561 -16.70 -0.19 -12.45
CA ARG A 561 -15.95 -0.90 -13.50
C ARG A 561 -14.68 -1.57 -12.99
N ALA A 562 -14.11 -1.05 -11.91
CA ALA A 562 -12.93 -1.61 -11.25
C ALA A 562 -13.27 -2.77 -10.30
N ARG A 563 -14.55 -3.04 -10.03
CA ARG A 563 -15.00 -4.13 -9.15
C ARG A 563 -14.90 -5.50 -9.83
N THR A 564 -13.69 -5.90 -10.19
CA THR A 564 -13.42 -7.16 -10.89
C THR A 564 -12.31 -7.97 -10.22
N VAL A 565 -12.41 -9.29 -10.34
CA VAL A 565 -11.36 -10.24 -9.97
C VAL A 565 -11.10 -11.11 -11.19
N ASP A 566 -9.87 -11.10 -11.69
CA ASP A 566 -9.46 -11.85 -12.89
C ASP A 566 -10.35 -11.58 -14.12
N GLY A 567 -10.84 -10.35 -14.24
CA GLY A 567 -11.72 -9.89 -15.33
C GLY A 567 -13.21 -10.17 -15.13
N GLU A 568 -13.60 -10.90 -14.07
CA GLU A 568 -15.00 -11.17 -13.74
C GLU A 568 -15.53 -10.14 -12.71
N SER A 569 -16.75 -9.64 -12.90
CA SER A 569 -17.37 -8.68 -11.98
C SER A 569 -17.70 -9.30 -10.62
N VAL A 570 -17.52 -8.50 -9.56
CA VAL A 570 -17.85 -8.87 -8.18
C VAL A 570 -19.12 -8.14 -7.73
N SER A 571 -19.97 -8.82 -6.97
CA SER A 571 -21.18 -8.24 -6.39
C SER A 571 -21.43 -8.75 -4.98
N ILE A 572 -22.27 -8.00 -4.27
CA ILE A 572 -22.84 -8.37 -2.98
C ILE A 572 -24.32 -8.70 -3.17
N PHE A 573 -24.79 -9.71 -2.46
CA PHE A 573 -26.14 -10.27 -2.56
C PHE A 573 -26.74 -10.28 -1.15
N PRO A 574 -27.97 -9.79 -0.92
CA PRO A 574 -28.63 -9.97 0.36
C PRO A 574 -28.87 -11.47 0.59
N LEU A 575 -28.65 -11.96 1.81
CA LEU A 575 -28.98 -13.34 2.13
C LEU A 575 -30.49 -13.49 2.22
N ALA A 576 -31.08 -14.29 1.33
CA ALA A 576 -32.51 -14.55 1.32
C ALA A 576 -32.80 -16.04 1.07
N LEU A 577 -33.71 -16.59 1.87
CA LEU A 577 -34.11 -18.00 1.84
C LEU A 577 -35.41 -18.19 1.07
N LEU A 578 -35.57 -19.35 0.44
CA LEU A 578 -36.77 -19.75 -0.27
C LEU A 578 -37.37 -20.98 0.40
N SER A 579 -38.65 -20.89 0.76
CA SER A 579 -39.41 -22.02 1.30
C SER A 579 -39.86 -23.01 0.21
N GLY A 580 -39.60 -22.72 -1.07
CA GLY A 580 -39.89 -23.58 -2.21
C GLY A 580 -39.73 -22.86 -3.57
N PRO A 581 -39.89 -23.58 -4.68
CA PRO A 581 -39.78 -23.00 -6.02
C PRO A 581 -40.83 -21.90 -6.22
N ARG A 582 -40.38 -20.68 -6.55
CA ARG A 582 -41.21 -19.45 -6.70
C ARG A 582 -41.81 -18.88 -5.40
N ALA A 583 -41.34 -19.32 -4.23
CA ALA A 583 -41.69 -18.66 -2.97
C ALA A 583 -41.21 -17.19 -2.96
N ILE A 584 -41.89 -16.36 -2.18
CA ILE A 584 -41.40 -15.00 -1.89
C ILE A 584 -40.10 -15.15 -1.09
N PRO A 585 -39.00 -14.47 -1.46
CA PRO A 585 -37.74 -14.56 -0.72
C PRO A 585 -37.87 -14.01 0.69
N ASP A 586 -37.42 -14.81 1.67
CA ASP A 586 -37.35 -14.45 3.08
C ASP A 586 -35.96 -13.86 3.38
N PHE A 587 -35.87 -12.53 3.42
CA PHE A 587 -34.59 -11.83 3.64
C PHE A 587 -34.12 -11.93 5.10
N VAL A 588 -32.87 -12.34 5.27
CA VAL A 588 -32.17 -12.36 6.55
C VAL A 588 -31.54 -11.00 6.78
N ARG A 589 -31.91 -10.32 7.87
CA ARG A 589 -31.47 -8.96 8.15
C ARG A 589 -29.95 -8.88 8.35
N ALA A 590 -29.36 -7.82 7.78
CA ALA A 590 -27.94 -7.47 7.92
C ALA A 590 -26.95 -8.63 7.59
N MET A 591 -27.34 -9.60 6.76
CA MET A 591 -26.46 -10.66 6.27
C MET A 591 -26.39 -10.65 4.75
N PHE A 592 -25.17 -10.83 4.24
CA PHE A 592 -24.89 -10.71 2.82
C PHE A 592 -23.96 -11.81 2.34
N VAL A 593 -24.01 -12.11 1.06
CA VAL A 593 -23.09 -13.01 0.36
C VAL A 593 -22.29 -12.16 -0.63
N ILE A 594 -20.98 -12.35 -0.70
CA ILE A 594 -20.08 -11.67 -1.63
C ILE A 594 -19.47 -12.70 -2.57
N GLY A 595 -19.49 -12.44 -3.87
CA GLY A 595 -18.99 -13.36 -4.88
C GLY A 595 -19.01 -12.78 -6.29
N LEU A 596 -18.72 -13.62 -7.27
CA LEU A 596 -18.75 -13.23 -8.69
C LEU A 596 -20.18 -13.04 -9.18
N THR A 597 -20.44 -11.95 -9.91
CA THR A 597 -21.76 -11.57 -10.39
C THR A 597 -22.39 -12.63 -11.28
N ASP A 598 -21.60 -13.18 -12.22
CA ASP A 598 -22.07 -14.16 -13.21
C ASP A 598 -22.04 -15.61 -12.69
N LYS A 599 -21.48 -15.83 -11.50
CA LYS A 599 -21.41 -17.14 -10.82
C LYS A 599 -21.92 -17.03 -9.37
N PRO A 600 -23.18 -16.60 -9.14
CA PRO A 600 -23.68 -16.30 -7.80
C PRO A 600 -23.72 -17.52 -6.86
N PHE A 601 -23.75 -18.75 -7.41
CA PHE A 601 -23.72 -20.00 -6.64
C PHE A 601 -22.33 -20.66 -6.56
N GLY A 602 -21.32 -20.00 -7.13
CA GLY A 602 -19.92 -20.41 -7.02
C GLY A 602 -19.32 -20.12 -5.64
N ARG A 603 -17.99 -20.07 -5.57
CA ARG A 603 -17.26 -19.72 -4.35
C ARG A 603 -17.70 -18.34 -3.85
N CYS A 604 -18.00 -18.23 -2.56
CA CYS A 604 -18.61 -17.03 -1.97
C CYS A 604 -18.16 -16.80 -0.52
N VAL A 605 -18.24 -15.55 -0.07
CA VAL A 605 -18.01 -15.16 1.32
C VAL A 605 -19.33 -14.72 1.95
N LEU A 606 -19.71 -15.36 3.05
CA LEU A 606 -20.82 -14.95 3.90
C LEU A 606 -20.34 -13.82 4.84
N TYR A 607 -20.96 -12.66 4.75
CA TYR A 607 -20.71 -11.48 5.56
C TYR A 607 -21.81 -11.28 6.61
N ARG A 608 -21.42 -11.30 7.89
CA ARG A 608 -22.29 -11.22 9.08
C ARG A 608 -21.76 -10.18 10.07
N PRO A 609 -21.95 -8.87 9.80
CA PRO A 609 -21.39 -7.77 10.60
C PRO A 609 -21.72 -7.78 12.10
N LEU A 610 -22.78 -8.47 12.52
CA LEU A 610 -23.24 -8.50 13.90
C LEU A 610 -22.76 -9.74 14.68
N PHE A 611 -21.85 -10.53 14.10
CA PHE A 611 -21.40 -11.82 14.68
C PHE A 611 -19.88 -11.90 14.74
N LYS A 612 -19.36 -12.68 15.71
CA LYS A 612 -17.91 -12.89 15.90
C LYS A 612 -17.25 -13.41 14.62
N ASP A 613 -17.91 -14.34 13.94
CA ASP A 613 -17.50 -14.88 12.65
C ASP A 613 -18.03 -14.00 11.50
N VAL A 614 -17.56 -12.74 11.46
CA VAL A 614 -17.91 -11.69 10.49
C VAL A 614 -17.79 -12.16 9.04
N LEU A 615 -16.73 -12.88 8.68
CA LEU A 615 -16.46 -13.35 7.31
C LEU A 615 -16.23 -14.86 7.27
N VAL A 616 -17.05 -15.60 6.52
CA VAL A 616 -16.84 -17.04 6.31
C VAL A 616 -16.84 -17.36 4.83
N GLU A 617 -15.73 -17.88 4.31
CA GLU A 617 -15.64 -18.30 2.90
C GLU A 617 -16.12 -19.75 2.73
N TYR A 618 -16.92 -19.97 1.69
CA TYR A 618 -17.39 -21.28 1.27
C TYR A 618 -16.93 -21.58 -0.16
N SER A 619 -16.60 -22.84 -0.43
CA SER A 619 -16.21 -23.30 -1.77
C SER A 619 -17.33 -23.17 -2.82
N SER A 620 -18.58 -23.13 -2.38
CA SER A 620 -19.77 -22.88 -3.19
C SER A 620 -20.96 -22.45 -2.31
N ALA A 621 -22.02 -21.90 -2.93
CA ALA A 621 -23.28 -21.67 -2.23
C ALA A 621 -23.90 -22.98 -1.71
N GLN A 622 -23.66 -24.12 -2.37
CA GLN A 622 -24.07 -25.43 -1.85
C GLN A 622 -23.36 -25.78 -0.55
N ALA A 623 -22.05 -25.53 -0.44
CA ALA A 623 -21.33 -25.75 0.81
C ALA A 623 -21.84 -24.84 1.94
N MET A 624 -22.26 -23.61 1.61
CA MET A 624 -22.93 -22.72 2.56
C MET A 624 -24.29 -23.26 3.00
N LEU A 625 -25.11 -23.80 2.08
CA LEU A 625 -26.37 -24.46 2.41
C LEU A 625 -26.15 -25.67 3.33
N ASP A 626 -25.19 -26.53 2.99
CA ASP A 626 -24.86 -27.71 3.77
C ASP A 626 -24.43 -27.34 5.20
N ALA A 627 -23.77 -26.20 5.37
CA ALA A 627 -23.42 -25.65 6.68
C ALA A 627 -24.64 -25.10 7.44
N LEU A 628 -25.56 -24.40 6.76
CA LEU A 628 -26.79 -23.86 7.36
C LEU A 628 -27.79 -24.94 7.78
N CYS A 629 -27.80 -26.09 7.11
CA CYS A 629 -28.64 -27.22 7.49
C CYS A 629 -28.18 -27.91 8.78
N ARG A 630 -26.90 -27.78 9.16
CA ARG A 630 -26.38 -28.35 10.41
C ARG A 630 -26.82 -27.51 11.59
N ALA A 631 -27.29 -28.18 12.65
CA ALA A 631 -27.59 -27.49 13.91
C ALA A 631 -26.32 -26.84 14.48
N GLY A 632 -26.46 -25.61 15.00
CA GLY A 632 -25.36 -24.85 15.58
C GLY A 632 -25.49 -23.34 15.35
N LEU A 633 -24.51 -22.60 15.85
CA LEU A 633 -24.54 -21.12 15.93
C LEU A 633 -24.81 -20.42 14.58
N LEU A 634 -24.33 -20.97 13.47
CA LEU A 634 -24.58 -20.39 12.14
C LEU A 634 -26.08 -20.46 11.78
N ARG A 635 -26.71 -21.62 11.95
CA ARG A 635 -28.13 -21.81 11.66
C ARG A 635 -28.99 -20.93 12.55
N ASP A 636 -28.69 -20.95 13.85
CA ASP A 636 -29.43 -20.19 14.85
C ASP A 636 -29.33 -18.69 14.54
N SER A 637 -28.13 -18.20 14.21
CA SER A 637 -27.91 -16.81 13.82
C SER A 637 -28.74 -16.38 12.61
N VAL A 638 -28.91 -17.23 11.61
CA VAL A 638 -29.71 -16.90 10.41
C VAL A 638 -31.20 -16.88 10.74
N LEU A 639 -31.68 -17.88 11.50
CA LEU A 639 -33.09 -17.98 11.89
C LEU A 639 -33.53 -16.80 12.79
N ASP A 640 -32.64 -16.33 13.67
CA ASP A 640 -32.89 -15.25 14.62
C ASP A 640 -33.09 -13.87 13.96
N TRP A 641 -32.56 -13.70 12.75
CA TRP A 641 -32.66 -12.46 11.98
C TRP A 641 -33.72 -12.52 10.86
N LEU A 642 -34.53 -13.57 10.82
CA LEU A 642 -35.76 -13.64 10.04
C LEU A 642 -36.94 -13.02 10.81
N SER A 643 -38.01 -12.66 10.10
CA SER A 643 -39.30 -12.34 10.72
C SER A 643 -39.99 -13.62 11.25
N ASP A 644 -40.93 -13.45 12.19
CA ASP A 644 -41.49 -14.58 12.95
C ASP A 644 -42.12 -15.68 12.10
N SER A 645 -42.85 -15.31 11.04
CA SER A 645 -43.54 -16.25 10.16
C SER A 645 -42.56 -17.10 9.32
N PRO A 646 -41.61 -16.51 8.55
CA PRO A 646 -40.56 -17.26 7.88
C PRO A 646 -39.70 -18.11 8.81
N ARG A 647 -39.33 -17.60 9.99
CA ARG A 647 -38.52 -18.34 10.96
C ARG A 647 -39.17 -19.67 11.33
N ALA A 648 -40.48 -19.68 11.62
CA ALA A 648 -41.20 -20.91 11.98
C ALA A 648 -41.15 -21.95 10.85
N VAL A 649 -41.32 -21.51 9.60
CA VAL A 649 -41.26 -22.38 8.41
C VAL A 649 -39.86 -22.99 8.21
N HIS A 650 -38.83 -22.15 8.27
CA HIS A 650 -37.44 -22.58 8.08
C HIS A 650 -36.90 -23.43 9.25
N ALA A 651 -37.34 -23.14 10.48
CA ALA A 651 -36.98 -23.92 11.67
C ALA A 651 -37.62 -25.31 11.69
N ALA A 652 -38.90 -25.43 11.29
CA ALA A 652 -39.67 -26.67 11.38
C ALA A 652 -39.43 -27.65 10.21
N GLY A 653 -38.99 -27.18 9.04
CA GLY A 653 -38.83 -28.04 7.86
C GLY A 653 -37.81 -27.58 6.81
N GLY A 654 -37.62 -26.27 6.63
CA GLY A 654 -36.75 -25.72 5.55
C GLY A 654 -35.25 -26.02 5.71
N LEU A 655 -34.73 -26.03 6.94
CA LEU A 655 -33.31 -26.31 7.24
C LEU A 655 -33.10 -27.71 7.84
N SER A 656 -34.08 -28.61 7.79
CA SER A 656 -34.00 -29.92 8.45
C SER A 656 -33.07 -30.89 7.72
N THR A 657 -32.23 -31.60 8.46
CA THR A 657 -31.26 -32.61 7.96
C THR A 657 -31.91 -33.86 7.37
N ALA A 658 -33.25 -33.97 7.42
CA ALA A 658 -34.02 -35.16 7.05
C ALA A 658 -34.47 -35.19 5.57
N HIS A 659 -34.15 -34.19 4.74
CA HIS A 659 -34.55 -34.17 3.32
C HIS A 659 -33.33 -34.35 2.38
N PRO A 660 -33.38 -35.28 1.41
CA PRO A 660 -32.26 -35.52 0.52
C PRO A 660 -32.09 -34.36 -0.48
N ARG A 661 -30.95 -33.66 -0.37
CA ARG A 661 -30.33 -32.74 -1.35
C ARG A 661 -31.26 -31.70 -1.97
N VAL A 662 -31.59 -30.67 -1.20
CA VAL A 662 -32.01 -29.39 -1.78
C VAL A 662 -30.78 -28.73 -2.41
N ASP A 663 -30.89 -28.41 -3.69
CA ASP A 663 -29.88 -27.63 -4.41
C ASP A 663 -29.94 -26.16 -3.97
N ALA A 664 -28.78 -25.52 -3.83
CA ALA A 664 -28.63 -24.13 -3.43
C ALA A 664 -29.49 -23.19 -4.29
N HIS A 665 -29.65 -23.47 -5.59
CA HIS A 665 -30.51 -22.69 -6.49
C HIS A 665 -31.98 -22.66 -6.10
N SER A 666 -32.47 -23.73 -5.45
CA SER A 666 -33.86 -23.83 -4.99
C SER A 666 -34.05 -23.25 -3.59
N PHE A 667 -32.96 -22.97 -2.88
CA PHE A 667 -32.96 -22.53 -1.49
C PHE A 667 -32.59 -21.07 -1.30
N PHE A 668 -31.68 -20.52 -2.10
CA PHE A 668 -31.26 -19.13 -1.99
C PHE A 668 -31.80 -18.26 -3.11
N TYR A 669 -32.16 -17.03 -2.74
CA TYR A 669 -32.39 -15.94 -3.69
C TYR A 669 -31.19 -14.98 -3.68
N LEU A 670 -30.18 -15.28 -4.51
CA LEU A 670 -28.95 -14.47 -4.63
C LEU A 670 -29.05 -13.50 -5.81
N ARG A 671 -29.75 -12.37 -5.61
CA ARG A 671 -29.82 -11.28 -6.59
C ARG A 671 -28.83 -10.16 -6.22
N PRO A 672 -27.96 -9.72 -7.15
CA PRO A 672 -26.95 -8.72 -6.82
C PRO A 672 -27.61 -7.39 -6.47
N MET A 673 -27.06 -6.71 -5.47
CA MET A 673 -27.44 -5.35 -5.11
C MET A 673 -27.03 -4.37 -6.22
N ARG A 674 -27.69 -3.22 -6.27
CA ARG A 674 -27.39 -2.17 -7.25
C ARG A 674 -26.06 -1.48 -6.94
N ASN A 675 -25.62 -0.58 -7.83
CA ASN A 675 -24.32 0.08 -7.73
C ASN A 675 -24.15 0.91 -6.43
N ASP A 676 -25.25 1.34 -5.82
CA ASP A 676 -25.39 2.05 -4.54
C ASP A 676 -25.51 1.12 -3.31
N PHE A 677 -25.03 -0.14 -3.41
CA PHE A 677 -25.17 -1.14 -2.33
C PHE A 677 -24.72 -0.67 -0.94
N LEU A 678 -23.77 0.26 -0.83
CA LEU A 678 -23.29 0.79 0.45
C LEU A 678 -24.39 1.53 1.22
N HIS A 679 -25.27 2.25 0.52
CA HIS A 679 -26.45 2.87 1.09
C HIS A 679 -27.40 1.81 1.67
N ASP A 680 -27.66 0.76 0.90
CA ASP A 680 -28.52 -0.35 1.33
C ASP A 680 -27.92 -1.11 2.52
N VAL A 681 -26.60 -1.33 2.54
CA VAL A 681 -25.89 -1.94 3.67
C VAL A 681 -26.00 -1.06 4.92
N PHE A 682 -25.82 0.25 4.79
CA PHE A 682 -26.03 1.20 5.90
C PHE A 682 -27.46 1.13 6.43
N ARG A 683 -28.46 1.16 5.55
CA ARG A 683 -29.88 1.12 5.94
C ARG A 683 -30.26 -0.18 6.64
N GLU A 684 -29.75 -1.33 6.16
CA GLU A 684 -29.96 -2.62 6.83
C GLU A 684 -29.24 -2.66 8.19
N ALA A 685 -28.03 -2.11 8.31
CA ALA A 685 -27.32 -2.02 9.58
C ALA A 685 -28.06 -1.11 10.59
N ALA A 686 -28.52 0.07 10.16
CA ALA A 686 -29.32 0.99 10.97
C ALA A 686 -30.61 0.32 11.47
N THR A 687 -31.33 -0.36 10.57
CA THR A 687 -32.56 -1.08 10.90
C THR A 687 -32.29 -2.22 11.89
N ALA A 688 -31.19 -2.97 11.68
CA ALA A 688 -30.79 -4.04 12.57
C ALA A 688 -30.44 -3.53 13.97
N LEU A 689 -29.75 -2.39 14.09
CA LEU A 689 -29.46 -1.74 15.37
C LEU A 689 -30.73 -1.30 16.10
N VAL A 690 -31.70 -0.71 15.39
CA VAL A 690 -32.99 -0.33 15.99
C VAL A 690 -33.74 -1.56 16.49
N LEU A 691 -33.83 -2.62 15.67
CA LEU A 691 -34.49 -3.87 16.07
C LEU A 691 -33.78 -4.54 17.24
N GLN A 692 -32.45 -4.51 17.26
CA GLN A 692 -31.67 -5.06 18.36
C GLN A 692 -31.91 -4.27 19.64
N ALA A 693 -31.88 -2.93 19.58
CA ALA A 693 -32.16 -2.07 20.71
C ALA A 693 -33.57 -2.31 21.26
N ASP A 694 -34.58 -2.39 20.39
CA ASP A 694 -35.97 -2.70 20.75
C ASP A 694 -36.07 -4.06 21.46
N ARG A 695 -35.45 -5.10 20.88
CA ARG A 695 -35.41 -6.46 21.46
C ARG A 695 -34.64 -6.56 22.78
N GLN A 696 -33.61 -5.74 22.98
CA GLN A 696 -32.78 -5.73 24.19
C GLN A 696 -33.40 -4.91 25.34
N SER A 697 -34.16 -3.86 25.02
CA SER A 697 -34.69 -2.90 25.99
C SER A 697 -36.12 -3.23 26.44
N VAL A 698 -36.89 -3.96 25.65
CA VAL A 698 -38.21 -4.49 26.04
C VAL A 698 -38.04 -5.93 26.52
N SER A 699 -38.07 -6.15 27.84
CA SER A 699 -38.08 -7.49 28.45
C SER A 699 -39.38 -8.25 28.12
N ASN A 700 -39.52 -8.76 26.90
CA ASN A 700 -40.66 -9.60 26.55
C ASN A 700 -40.55 -10.92 27.32
N ALA A 701 -41.62 -11.30 28.03
CA ALA A 701 -41.74 -12.49 28.90
C ALA A 701 -41.55 -13.85 28.19
N GLU A 702 -41.31 -13.85 26.89
CA GLU A 702 -40.84 -15.01 26.17
C GLU A 702 -39.31 -15.12 26.34
N SER A 703 -38.89 -16.11 27.12
CA SER A 703 -37.53 -16.64 27.28
C SER A 703 -36.92 -17.16 25.95
N ARG A 704 -37.02 -16.38 24.86
CA ARG A 704 -36.69 -16.75 23.47
C ARG A 704 -35.24 -16.51 23.09
N TRP A 705 -34.48 -15.79 23.92
CA TRP A 705 -33.19 -15.23 23.54
C TRP A 705 -32.07 -15.56 24.54
N ALA A 706 -32.15 -16.69 25.25
CA ALA A 706 -31.16 -17.08 26.25
C ALA A 706 -29.73 -17.19 25.66
N SER A 707 -29.59 -17.65 24.41
CA SER A 707 -28.32 -17.65 23.65
C SER A 707 -27.76 -16.24 23.41
N LEU A 708 -28.65 -15.26 23.19
CA LEU A 708 -28.34 -13.84 23.11
C LEU A 708 -28.27 -13.14 24.48
N LYS A 709 -28.66 -13.78 25.59
CA LYS A 709 -28.45 -13.24 26.94
C LYS A 709 -27.09 -13.64 27.49
N GLU A 710 -26.59 -14.83 27.17
CA GLU A 710 -25.23 -15.25 27.53
C GLU A 710 -24.14 -14.58 26.69
N GLY A 711 -24.47 -14.08 25.49
CA GLY A 711 -23.50 -13.38 24.60
C GLY A 711 -23.93 -12.02 24.05
N GLY A 712 -25.19 -11.59 24.21
CA GLY A 712 -25.78 -10.45 23.50
C GLY A 712 -25.99 -9.18 24.30
N TRP A 713 -25.84 -9.20 25.64
CA TRP A 713 -25.50 -7.99 26.41
C TRP A 713 -24.24 -7.31 25.87
N LEU A 714 -23.37 -8.11 25.26
CA LEU A 714 -22.11 -7.69 24.68
C LEU A 714 -22.23 -7.31 23.19
N LEU A 715 -23.31 -7.58 22.46
CA LEU A 715 -23.29 -7.41 20.98
C LEU A 715 -23.15 -5.96 20.51
N LEU A 716 -23.75 -4.99 21.21
CA LEU A 716 -23.49 -3.57 20.97
C LEU A 716 -22.07 -3.17 21.43
N ASN A 717 -21.49 -3.94 22.37
CA ASN A 717 -20.23 -3.68 23.08
C ASN A 717 -18.97 -4.44 22.59
N THR A 718 -19.09 -5.56 21.87
CA THR A 718 -17.95 -6.46 21.57
C THR A 718 -17.91 -6.96 20.13
N VAL A 719 -18.95 -6.77 19.32
CA VAL A 719 -19.04 -7.39 17.98
C VAL A 719 -19.20 -6.39 16.83
N LEU A 720 -19.14 -5.10 17.12
CA LEU A 720 -19.07 -4.07 16.08
C LEU A 720 -17.66 -3.47 15.87
N PRO A 721 -16.55 -4.23 15.70
CA PRO A 721 -15.24 -3.67 15.34
C PRO A 721 -15.26 -2.71 14.14
N LEU A 722 -16.02 -3.05 13.09
CA LEU A 722 -16.21 -2.19 11.91
C LEU A 722 -17.18 -1.02 12.14
N MET A 723 -17.84 -0.98 13.30
CA MET A 723 -18.76 0.09 13.66
C MET A 723 -18.43 0.70 15.02
N ARG A 724 -17.18 0.60 15.48
CA ARG A 724 -16.69 1.26 16.70
C ARG A 724 -15.42 2.01 16.38
N GLY A 725 -15.60 3.04 15.56
CA GLY A 725 -14.49 3.84 15.07
C GLY A 725 -13.35 3.02 14.43
N PRO A 726 -12.25 3.69 14.08
CA PRO A 726 -11.21 3.12 13.23
C PRO A 726 -10.28 2.12 13.92
N VAL A 727 -10.04 2.32 15.23
CA VAL A 727 -9.07 1.55 16.02
C VAL A 727 -9.62 0.18 16.41
N ALA A 728 -10.94 0.04 16.56
CA ALA A 728 -11.55 -1.22 16.98
C ALA A 728 -11.47 -2.32 15.91
N VAL A 729 -11.27 -1.95 14.64
CA VAL A 729 -11.19 -2.89 13.50
C VAL A 729 -10.08 -3.92 13.69
N ALA A 730 -8.98 -3.54 14.36
CA ALA A 730 -7.85 -4.41 14.64
C ALA A 730 -7.51 -4.34 16.13
N GLY A 731 -7.95 -5.33 16.92
CA GLY A 731 -7.71 -5.35 18.37
C GLY A 731 -6.22 -5.29 18.77
N TRP A 732 -5.31 -5.65 17.87
CA TRP A 732 -3.87 -5.50 18.06
C TRP A 732 -3.39 -4.03 17.96
N LEU A 733 -4.08 -3.15 17.20
CA LEU A 733 -3.75 -1.73 17.14
C LEU A 733 -3.90 -1.07 18.51
N LEU A 734 -4.91 -1.47 19.29
CA LEU A 734 -5.09 -0.97 20.65
C LEU A 734 -3.91 -1.34 21.57
N LEU A 735 -3.32 -2.52 21.38
CA LEU A 735 -2.08 -2.91 22.07
C LEU A 735 -0.90 -2.04 21.62
N THR A 736 -0.80 -1.71 20.33
CA THR A 736 0.26 -0.80 19.85
C THR A 736 0.09 0.62 20.36
N VAL A 737 -1.13 1.14 20.42
CA VAL A 737 -1.42 2.46 21.01
C VAL A 737 -0.95 2.47 22.46
N ASN A 738 -1.32 1.47 23.26
CA ASN A 738 -0.88 1.37 24.66
C ASN A 738 0.65 1.23 24.80
N ALA A 739 1.32 0.55 23.87
CA ALA A 739 2.77 0.36 23.91
C ALA A 739 3.56 1.64 23.60
N VAL A 740 2.99 2.58 22.85
CA VAL A 740 3.68 3.80 22.39
C VAL A 740 3.06 5.10 22.97
N GLN A 741 2.04 4.98 23.83
CA GLN A 741 1.37 6.08 24.54
C GLN A 741 2.33 7.00 25.32
N GLN A 742 3.45 6.47 25.83
CA GLN A 742 4.44 7.26 26.56
C GLN A 742 5.27 8.17 25.65
N ASP A 743 5.44 7.79 24.38
CA ASP A 743 6.20 8.60 23.40
C ASP A 743 5.30 9.60 22.65
N PHE A 744 4.00 9.28 22.53
CA PHE A 744 2.99 10.14 21.93
C PHE A 744 1.90 10.49 22.94
N THR A 745 2.14 11.51 23.78
CA THR A 745 1.22 11.93 24.85
C THR A 745 -0.20 12.26 24.37
N ALA A 746 -0.34 12.68 23.10
CA ALA A 746 -1.64 12.92 22.46
C ALA A 746 -2.52 11.65 22.33
N LEU A 747 -1.93 10.45 22.33
CA LEU A 747 -2.67 9.17 22.32
C LEU A 747 -3.40 8.87 23.63
N ALA A 748 -3.00 9.52 24.73
CA ALA A 748 -3.60 9.34 26.06
C ALA A 748 -4.78 10.31 26.33
N SER A 749 -5.14 11.18 25.39
CA SER A 749 -6.27 12.10 25.55
C SER A 749 -7.62 11.38 25.44
N ASP A 750 -8.57 11.76 26.30
CA ASP A 750 -9.99 11.36 26.19
C ASP A 750 -10.76 12.20 25.15
N GLU A 751 -10.17 13.30 24.67
CA GLU A 751 -10.77 14.13 23.61
C GLU A 751 -10.43 13.59 22.21
N GLU A 752 -11.47 13.19 21.47
CA GLU A 752 -11.35 12.61 20.13
C GLU A 752 -10.65 13.55 19.13
N LYS A 753 -10.76 14.88 19.32
CA LYS A 753 -10.09 15.89 18.47
C LYS A 753 -8.56 15.87 18.61
N THR A 754 -8.04 15.52 19.78
CA THR A 754 -6.59 15.42 20.03
C THR A 754 -6.09 14.01 19.76
N LYS A 755 -6.93 13.01 20.04
CA LYS A 755 -6.61 11.59 19.90
C LYS A 755 -6.59 11.12 18.45
N ALA A 756 -7.53 11.58 17.62
CA ALA A 756 -7.65 11.13 16.23
C ALA A 756 -6.40 11.46 15.38
N PRO A 757 -5.81 12.68 15.42
CA PRO A 757 -4.55 12.97 14.73
C PRO A 757 -3.41 12.04 15.16
N ALA A 758 -3.28 11.76 16.45
CA ALA A 758 -2.23 10.90 16.98
C ALA A 758 -2.39 9.43 16.53
N ILE A 759 -3.63 8.92 16.47
CA ILE A 759 -3.92 7.58 15.92
C ILE A 759 -3.55 7.52 14.44
N ILE A 760 -3.87 8.58 13.68
CA ILE A 760 -3.56 8.68 12.26
C ILE A 760 -2.04 8.62 12.05
N ASP A 761 -1.26 9.36 12.84
CA ASP A 761 0.20 9.35 12.78
C ASP A 761 0.78 7.98 13.13
N LEU A 762 0.22 7.30 14.14
CA LEU A 762 0.60 5.92 14.48
C LEU A 762 0.34 4.95 13.32
N LEU A 763 -0.82 5.04 12.64
CA LEU A 763 -1.12 4.19 11.48
C LEU A 763 -0.10 4.40 10.36
N PHE A 764 0.34 5.63 10.11
CA PHE A 764 1.37 5.94 9.11
C PHE A 764 2.75 5.42 9.52
N ASN A 765 3.12 5.55 10.79
CA ASN A 765 4.36 4.99 11.32
C ASN A 765 4.37 3.46 11.25
N ILE A 766 3.25 2.79 11.55
CA ILE A 766 3.12 1.34 11.38
C ILE A 766 3.23 0.96 9.90
N ALA A 767 2.53 1.68 9.01
CA ALA A 767 2.61 1.48 7.57
C ALA A 767 4.06 1.57 7.06
N LEU A 768 4.82 2.55 7.53
CA LEU A 768 6.23 2.69 7.22
C LEU A 768 7.07 1.52 7.75
N VAL A 769 6.82 1.04 8.97
CA VAL A 769 7.54 -0.11 9.53
C VAL A 769 7.23 -1.40 8.75
N LEU A 770 6.00 -1.61 8.29
CA LEU A 770 5.63 -2.80 7.50
C LEU A 770 6.39 -2.93 6.18
N LEU A 771 6.77 -1.80 5.60
CA LEU A 771 7.63 -1.76 4.41
C LEU A 771 9.02 -2.38 4.70
N HIS A 772 9.49 -2.28 5.94
CA HIS A 772 10.83 -2.69 6.33
C HIS A 772 10.95 -4.15 6.76
N ILE A 773 9.88 -4.71 7.35
CA ILE A 773 9.94 -6.05 7.96
C ILE A 773 10.34 -7.06 6.89
N SER A 774 11.42 -7.79 7.14
CA SER A 774 11.91 -8.84 6.26
C SER A 774 12.11 -10.10 7.09
N GLN A 775 11.72 -11.26 6.55
CA GLN A 775 12.21 -12.55 7.01
C GLN A 775 13.70 -12.66 6.64
N PRO A 776 14.53 -13.33 7.45
CA PRO A 776 15.94 -13.49 7.14
C PRO A 776 16.08 -14.26 5.81
N ALA A 777 16.67 -13.60 4.82
CA ALA A 777 17.15 -14.30 3.64
C ALA A 777 18.19 -15.33 4.09
N THR A 778 18.04 -16.55 3.57
CA THR A 778 18.95 -17.68 3.75
C THR A 778 20.39 -17.20 3.57
N GLN A 779 21.22 -17.56 4.54
CA GLN A 779 22.62 -17.16 4.70
C GLN A 779 23.40 -17.11 3.39
N GLY A 780 23.60 -15.89 2.86
CA GLY A 780 24.80 -15.48 2.15
C GLY A 780 25.58 -14.58 3.11
N GLU A 781 26.89 -14.77 3.17
CA GLU A 781 27.79 -14.22 4.20
C GLU A 781 27.52 -12.75 4.59
N PRO A 782 27.64 -12.41 5.89
CA PRO A 782 27.45 -11.05 6.36
C PRO A 782 28.55 -10.14 5.78
N GLN A 783 28.17 -9.23 4.88
CA GLN A 783 29.00 -8.06 4.63
C GLN A 783 28.93 -7.16 5.87
N ASP A 784 30.05 -7.13 6.58
CA ASP A 784 30.29 -6.34 7.78
C ASP A 784 29.89 -4.87 7.54
N PRO A 785 28.94 -4.28 8.31
CA PRO A 785 28.52 -2.88 8.15
C PRO A 785 29.59 -1.87 8.57
N THR A 786 30.80 -2.33 8.89
CA THR A 786 31.80 -1.60 9.66
C THR A 786 33.05 -1.33 8.84
N GLN A 787 32.92 -0.75 7.64
CA GLN A 787 34.02 -0.04 6.96
C GLN A 787 33.51 0.81 5.79
N VAL A 788 32.59 1.74 6.08
CA VAL A 788 32.47 2.95 5.26
C VAL A 788 33.67 3.82 5.61
N VAL A 789 34.82 3.55 4.99
CA VAL A 789 35.92 4.52 4.97
C VAL A 789 35.43 5.69 4.13
N LEU A 790 35.05 6.75 4.83
CA LEU A 790 34.83 8.08 4.29
C LEU A 790 36.07 8.49 3.50
N ALA A 791 35.94 8.50 2.17
CA ALA A 791 36.71 9.40 1.34
C ALA A 791 35.82 10.63 1.14
N GLU A 792 35.93 11.57 2.06
CA GLU A 792 35.51 12.95 1.87
C GLU A 792 36.14 13.47 0.57
N PRO A 793 35.39 14.12 -0.35
CA PRO A 793 35.99 15.28 -0.98
C PRO A 793 36.13 16.31 0.15
N ALA A 794 37.37 16.68 0.48
CA ALA A 794 37.69 17.65 1.51
C ALA A 794 36.88 18.94 1.31
N LEU A 795 35.77 19.07 2.06
CA LEU A 795 35.16 20.36 2.35
C LEU A 795 35.95 20.93 3.51
N SER A 796 37.06 21.58 3.17
CA SER A 796 37.81 22.41 4.10
C SER A 796 36.83 23.39 4.75
N SER A 797 36.61 23.25 6.06
CA SER A 797 35.98 24.30 6.86
C SER A 797 36.88 25.53 6.82
N ILE A 798 36.55 26.51 5.99
CA ILE A 798 37.11 27.85 6.14
C ILE A 798 36.12 28.62 6.99
N ALA A 799 36.35 28.60 8.30
CA ALA A 799 35.91 29.69 9.16
C ALA A 799 36.70 30.94 8.73
N GLY A 800 36.12 31.70 7.80
CA GLY A 800 36.69 32.92 7.27
C GLY A 800 35.61 33.67 6.52
N THR A 801 35.36 34.90 6.95
CA THR A 801 34.41 35.85 6.38
C THR A 801 34.72 36.07 4.90
N GLU A 802 34.06 35.35 4.00
CA GLU A 802 34.09 35.59 2.55
C GLU A 802 32.66 35.64 2.02
N ALA A 803 32.39 36.65 1.18
CA ALA A 803 31.08 37.14 0.80
C ALA A 803 30.11 36.05 0.29
N GLU A 804 28.83 36.17 0.65
CA GLU A 804 27.76 35.40 0.01
C GLU A 804 27.88 35.52 -1.53
N PRO A 805 27.99 34.41 -2.27
CA PRO A 805 27.98 34.48 -3.73
C PRO A 805 26.64 35.07 -4.18
N ALA A 806 26.69 35.99 -5.15
CA ALA A 806 25.50 36.63 -5.71
C ALA A 806 24.50 35.56 -6.19
N PRO A 807 23.18 35.72 -5.92
CA PRO A 807 22.18 34.73 -6.30
C PRO A 807 22.15 34.54 -7.82
N VAL A 808 22.31 33.31 -8.29
CA VAL A 808 22.14 32.96 -9.71
C VAL A 808 20.73 33.36 -10.16
N ASN A 809 20.64 34.14 -11.24
CA ASN A 809 19.37 34.60 -11.76
C ASN A 809 18.67 33.46 -12.52
N VAL A 810 17.69 32.82 -11.86
CA VAL A 810 16.88 31.74 -12.44
C VAL A 810 15.61 32.32 -13.05
N ARG A 811 15.46 32.19 -14.37
CA ARG A 811 14.28 32.66 -15.11
C ARG A 811 13.32 31.52 -15.40
N GLN A 812 12.01 31.78 -15.29
CA GLN A 812 11.01 30.84 -15.77
C GLN A 812 11.08 30.74 -17.30
N GLY A 813 11.18 29.51 -17.81
CA GLY A 813 11.16 29.17 -19.22
C GLY A 813 9.76 28.77 -19.72
N GLN A 814 9.73 28.14 -20.89
CA GLN A 814 8.50 27.66 -21.51
C GLN A 814 7.80 26.58 -20.66
N VAL A 815 6.46 26.60 -20.68
CA VAL A 815 5.60 25.54 -20.14
C VAL A 815 5.14 24.67 -21.31
N TYR A 816 5.35 23.37 -21.16
CA TYR A 816 4.92 22.34 -22.09
C TYR A 816 3.76 21.56 -21.46
N PHE A 817 2.69 21.37 -22.23
CA PHE A 817 1.53 20.61 -21.81
C PHE A 817 1.66 19.14 -22.23
N SER A 818 0.62 18.34 -21.99
CA SER A 818 0.65 16.89 -22.14
C SER A 818 0.87 16.40 -23.58
N ASP A 819 0.81 17.27 -24.58
CA ASP A 819 1.14 16.96 -25.97
C ASP A 819 2.65 16.85 -26.24
N VAL A 820 3.49 17.36 -25.33
CA VAL A 820 4.94 17.31 -25.44
C VAL A 820 5.50 16.37 -24.36
N PRO A 821 6.29 15.35 -24.74
CA PRO A 821 6.87 14.46 -23.75
C PRO A 821 7.82 15.19 -22.82
N VAL A 822 7.89 14.72 -21.57
CA VAL A 822 8.84 15.22 -20.57
C VAL A 822 10.26 15.18 -21.14
N GLY A 823 10.99 16.29 -20.99
CA GLY A 823 12.33 16.46 -21.55
C GLY A 823 12.37 16.78 -23.06
N ASN A 824 11.23 16.88 -23.75
CA ASN A 824 11.14 17.24 -25.17
C ASN A 824 12.06 16.41 -26.09
N ASN A 825 12.18 15.10 -25.81
CA ASN A 825 13.09 14.17 -26.51
C ASN A 825 14.58 14.54 -26.44
N ARG A 826 15.00 15.32 -25.43
CA ARG A 826 16.40 15.69 -25.17
C ARG A 826 17.01 14.97 -23.97
N SER A 827 16.26 14.05 -23.38
CA SER A 827 16.66 13.15 -22.30
C SER A 827 17.25 11.84 -22.84
N GLU A 828 17.95 11.08 -21.99
CA GLU A 828 18.44 9.73 -22.34
C GLU A 828 17.27 8.77 -22.59
N LEU A 829 16.21 8.89 -21.78
CA LEU A 829 14.97 8.18 -22.00
C LEU A 829 14.04 8.92 -22.95
N ASN A 830 13.41 8.18 -23.85
CA ASN A 830 12.28 8.70 -24.63
C ASN A 830 10.97 8.51 -23.86
N PHE A 831 10.55 9.51 -23.10
CA PHE A 831 9.33 9.46 -22.28
C PHE A 831 8.05 9.23 -23.08
N ALA A 832 8.03 9.52 -24.39
CA ALA A 832 6.86 9.26 -25.25
C ALA A 832 6.71 7.78 -25.63
N TRP A 833 7.78 6.99 -25.59
CA TRP A 833 7.82 5.61 -26.08
C TRP A 833 8.34 4.59 -25.08
N PHE A 834 8.88 5.05 -23.95
CA PHE A 834 9.31 4.21 -22.85
C PHE A 834 8.08 3.66 -22.12
N ASN A 835 7.52 2.60 -22.68
CA ASN A 835 6.48 1.81 -22.07
C ASN A 835 7.00 0.39 -21.90
N ASN A 836 6.75 -0.19 -20.73
CA ASN A 836 6.93 -1.62 -20.49
C ASN A 836 6.33 -2.39 -21.68
N PRO A 837 7.04 -3.36 -22.27
CA PRO A 837 6.55 -4.13 -23.42
C PRO A 837 5.19 -4.83 -23.17
N MET A 838 4.76 -5.01 -21.94
CA MET A 838 3.43 -5.54 -21.58
C MET A 838 2.30 -4.49 -21.62
N ILE A 839 2.59 -3.21 -21.86
CA ILE A 839 1.60 -2.13 -22.02
C ILE A 839 1.17 -2.07 -23.50
N HIS A 840 -0.14 -2.06 -23.74
CA HIS A 840 -0.70 -1.71 -25.05
C HIS A 840 -0.36 -0.26 -25.39
N PHE A 841 0.03 0.02 -26.63
CA PHE A 841 0.27 1.40 -27.10
C PHE A 841 -0.89 2.31 -26.69
N THR A 842 -0.57 3.52 -26.21
CA THR A 842 -1.59 4.54 -25.94
C THR A 842 -2.35 4.87 -27.22
N GLN A 843 -3.57 5.39 -27.13
CA GLN A 843 -4.32 5.82 -28.32
C GLN A 843 -3.54 6.83 -29.19
N VAL A 844 -2.75 7.70 -28.55
CA VAL A 844 -1.85 8.64 -29.25
C VAL A 844 -0.74 7.89 -30.00
N GLN A 845 -0.09 6.92 -29.35
CA GLN A 845 0.93 6.09 -29.99
C GLN A 845 0.35 5.25 -31.15
N LEU A 846 -0.83 4.66 -30.98
CA LEU A 846 -1.52 3.92 -32.03
C LEU A 846 -1.90 4.82 -33.21
N GLY A 847 -2.45 6.00 -32.93
CA GLY A 847 -2.77 7.00 -33.96
C GLY A 847 -1.52 7.46 -34.71
N TRP A 848 -0.42 7.69 -34.00
CA TRP A 848 0.87 8.03 -34.61
C TRP A 848 1.40 6.89 -35.49
N LEU A 849 1.34 5.63 -35.02
CA LEU A 849 1.76 4.45 -35.78
C LEU A 849 0.95 4.26 -37.05
N GLU A 850 -0.38 4.48 -37.00
CA GLU A 850 -1.24 4.41 -38.18
C GLU A 850 -0.97 5.54 -39.17
N LEU A 851 -0.79 6.79 -38.69
CA LEU A 851 -0.49 7.94 -39.54
C LEU A 851 0.85 7.82 -40.26
N ASN A 852 1.84 7.17 -39.64
CA ASN A 852 3.19 7.03 -40.17
C ASN A 852 3.45 5.65 -40.82
N ARG A 853 2.39 4.87 -41.04
CA ARG A 853 2.50 3.53 -41.62
C ARG A 853 2.85 3.59 -43.10
N VAL A 854 3.82 2.77 -43.53
CA VAL A 854 4.23 2.59 -44.93
C VAL A 854 4.02 1.15 -45.42
N THR A 855 3.88 0.99 -46.74
CA THR A 855 3.77 -0.31 -47.42
C THR A 855 5.05 -1.14 -47.32
N ALA A 856 4.92 -2.47 -47.45
CA ALA A 856 6.01 -3.42 -47.29
C ALA A 856 7.22 -3.12 -48.20
N PRO A 857 8.47 -3.13 -47.69
CA PRO A 857 9.61 -3.36 -48.55
C PRO A 857 9.51 -4.71 -49.25
N GLU A 858 9.92 -4.75 -50.52
CA GLU A 858 10.47 -5.96 -51.12
C GLU A 858 11.67 -6.45 -50.28
N SER A 859 11.84 -7.77 -50.17
CA SER A 859 12.76 -8.50 -49.28
C SER A 859 14.18 -7.92 -49.15
N ARG A 860 14.36 -6.91 -48.29
CA ARG A 860 15.67 -6.36 -47.90
C ARG A 860 15.96 -6.67 -46.43
N LYS A 861 17.23 -6.94 -46.13
CA LYS A 861 17.70 -7.18 -44.76
C LYS A 861 17.89 -5.84 -44.01
N PRO A 862 17.61 -5.78 -42.69
CA PRO A 862 17.89 -4.60 -41.88
C PRO A 862 19.41 -4.40 -41.73
N ILE A 863 19.82 -3.19 -41.35
CA ILE A 863 21.22 -2.90 -41.01
C ILE A 863 21.63 -3.72 -39.79
N GLU A 864 22.77 -4.38 -39.89
CA GLU A 864 23.24 -5.33 -38.86
C GLU A 864 24.11 -4.70 -37.78
N GLN A 865 24.71 -3.52 -38.03
CA GLN A 865 25.72 -2.90 -37.16
C GLN A 865 25.64 -1.36 -37.11
N GLY A 866 26.17 -0.77 -36.03
CA GLY A 866 26.23 0.69 -35.85
C GLY A 866 24.94 1.31 -35.27
N PRO A 867 24.87 2.65 -35.19
CA PRO A 867 23.76 3.37 -34.54
C PRO A 867 22.41 3.22 -35.26
N LEU A 868 22.40 2.69 -36.47
CA LEU A 868 21.20 2.50 -37.31
C LEU A 868 20.78 1.02 -37.42
N LYS A 869 21.34 0.15 -36.57
CA LYS A 869 21.03 -1.28 -36.55
C LYS A 869 19.52 -1.52 -36.37
N GLY A 870 18.96 -2.42 -37.17
CA GLY A 870 17.54 -2.76 -37.17
C GLY A 870 16.68 -1.91 -38.11
N LEU A 871 17.22 -0.80 -38.65
CA LEU A 871 16.56 0.00 -39.67
C LEU A 871 16.76 -0.58 -41.08
N TYR A 872 15.84 -0.31 -41.98
CA TYR A 872 15.87 -0.70 -43.38
C TYR A 872 16.09 0.55 -44.26
N VAL A 873 16.89 0.43 -45.32
CA VAL A 873 17.05 1.51 -46.31
C VAL A 873 16.26 1.15 -47.57
N ILE A 874 15.23 1.94 -47.86
CA ILE A 874 14.34 1.75 -49.03
C ILE A 874 14.16 3.09 -49.70
N GLY A 875 14.48 3.17 -51.00
CA GLY A 875 14.35 4.42 -51.76
C GLY A 875 15.13 5.59 -51.16
N ASN A 876 16.31 5.34 -50.59
CA ASN A 876 17.14 6.33 -49.89
C ASN A 876 16.49 6.96 -48.64
N LYS A 877 15.46 6.31 -48.09
CA LYS A 877 14.82 6.65 -46.82
C LYS A 877 14.97 5.51 -45.81
N TRP A 878 14.89 5.87 -44.54
CA TRP A 878 15.05 4.96 -43.41
C TRP A 878 13.70 4.43 -42.96
N HIS A 879 13.61 3.13 -42.69
CA HIS A 879 12.36 2.47 -42.28
C HIS A 879 12.58 1.58 -41.07
N ALA A 880 11.57 1.44 -40.22
CA ALA A 880 11.59 0.60 -39.03
C ALA A 880 10.37 -0.33 -38.97
N LEU A 881 10.54 -1.51 -38.38
CA LEU A 881 9.44 -2.44 -38.08
C LEU A 881 9.19 -2.44 -36.57
N VAL A 882 8.03 -1.95 -36.14
CA VAL A 882 7.64 -1.86 -34.72
C VAL A 882 6.34 -2.64 -34.52
N ARG A 883 6.41 -3.82 -33.88
CA ARG A 883 5.25 -4.69 -33.59
C ARG A 883 4.29 -4.92 -34.78
N GLY A 884 4.84 -5.04 -36.00
CA GLY A 884 4.07 -5.25 -37.23
C GLY A 884 3.66 -3.97 -37.97
N PHE A 885 3.82 -2.78 -37.36
CA PHE A 885 3.73 -1.48 -38.03
C PHE A 885 5.05 -1.16 -38.72
N ARG A 886 4.99 -0.67 -39.96
CA ARG A 886 6.15 -0.26 -40.74
C ARG A 886 6.17 1.25 -40.83
N LEU A 887 7.29 1.87 -40.47
CA LEU A 887 7.41 3.32 -40.36
C LEU A 887 8.51 3.81 -41.31
N CYS A 888 8.32 4.96 -41.95
CA CYS A 888 9.34 5.65 -42.74
C CYS A 888 9.73 6.92 -41.98
N THR A 889 11.02 7.10 -41.71
CA THR A 889 11.61 8.34 -41.19
C THR A 889 12.16 9.20 -42.31
#